data_AF-A0A7V9EQL1-F1
#
_entry.id   AF-A0A7V9EQL1-F1
#
_cell.length_a   1.000
_cell.length_b   1.000
_cell.length_c   1.000
_cell.angle_alpha   90.00
_cell.angle_beta   90.00
_cell.angle_gamma   90.00
#
_symmetry.space_group_name_H-M   'P 1'
#
loop_
_entity.id
_entity.type
_entity.pdbx_description
1 polymer ?
#
loop_
_entity_poly.entity_id
_entity_poly.type
_entity_poly.pdbx_seq_one_letter_code
_entity_poly.pdbx_strand_id
1 'polypeptide(L)'
;MATKLTDCGCCEGITALVPELLRNRPGLSQVSYRVGTHGDFLASALAALSDPSFSALRSLTTRDSDDLTIALLDGWATLADVLTFYQERIANELWLRTATERDSVLRLAQLIGYRLKAGVAAETPLAFLLDETPGAPTGVTVKIGTKVQSVPDADETPQTFETIEEIAARVEWNALKPQLTAPPLLGNGAKQVYLKGVETKLQPGDALVFVSSARESDKNSTVWEFRILQSVAAYPEKNYTVVTWKDALSKLPTPLNAASVKVFALRQRAAFFGNNAPAWLTMPFSVREAYGDTDHNFTNWPDFRVQNNEIDLDAVYPKVTVDSWVVLTKPLYVQLHKAVSVTSVSRAEFALSAKITRITPDRDLALLPLRSTTAYLQSEQLTLADVPVTTLVSGNSVTLNSKVDGLTEGRLLLFSGVNGITGSPLSELVEITKVEVAAGLTKVTFAALVPSSPKIYRRDNLIIYGNVAPATHGETVSEVLGSGDGAQANQTFKLKQAPALTYTRSTDPGGAASTLQVRVNDLLWHEVPTLFERGPRERIFTTELADDGKVTVRFGDGERGARLPSGAQNVKATYRRGIGLEGLVRAGQLSTLLTRPPGLKSAINPIAAEGADEPESFDNAQENAPFTVLTLERVVSLQDYEDFSRSYAGIAKTLATWTWDGRTRGVFLTVAGPLGDAVSASLADDLITAIHDAGDPFVPVRVASYKEALFKVAGKIKVDPDYETERVLSAALDALREQFSFANRQFGQPVVLSEVIALLQSIAGVVAVDLDKLYRTGSAAKLEARLEADLPNGGDPASLGAAELLTLDPAAFELEVMP
;
A
#
# COMPACT_ATOMS: atom_id res chain seq x y z
N MET A 1 0.55 -62.20 51.46
CA MET A 1 0.30 -63.65 51.32
C MET A 1 0.72 -64.04 49.91
N ALA A 2 1.64 -65.01 49.84
CA ALA A 2 2.21 -65.71 48.68
C ALA A 2 1.87 -65.23 47.25
N THR A 3 2.86 -64.62 46.59
CA THR A 3 3.07 -64.66 45.15
C THR A 3 3.23 -66.11 44.70
N LYS A 4 2.26 -66.64 43.95
CA LYS A 4 2.45 -67.80 43.09
C LYS A 4 2.76 -67.29 41.69
N LEU A 5 4.04 -67.34 41.33
CA LEU A 5 4.52 -67.33 39.95
C LEU A 5 4.16 -68.70 39.36
N THR A 6 3.18 -68.74 38.46
CA THR A 6 3.01 -69.82 37.48
C THR A 6 3.32 -69.23 36.11
N ASP A 7 4.63 -69.06 35.86
CA ASP A 7 5.19 -68.59 34.60
C ASP A 7 5.41 -69.77 33.66
N CYS A 8 4.37 -70.09 32.90
CA CYS A 8 4.40 -70.45 31.48
C CYS A 8 2.95 -70.82 31.13
N GLY A 9 2.22 -69.94 30.46
CA GLY A 9 0.83 -70.16 30.01
C GLY A 9 0.64 -71.32 29.04
N CYS A 10 1.55 -72.31 28.99
CA CYS A 10 1.53 -73.48 28.13
C CYS A 10 0.35 -74.43 28.36
N CYS A 11 -0.45 -74.22 29.42
CA CYS A 11 -1.66 -75.00 29.71
C CYS A 11 -2.94 -74.13 29.74
N GLU A 12 -2.86 -72.83 29.46
CA GLU A 12 -4.07 -72.08 29.09
C GLU A 12 -4.48 -72.59 27.71
N GLY A 13 -5.69 -73.14 27.59
CA GLY A 13 -6.21 -73.57 26.30
C GLY A 13 -6.18 -72.42 25.30
N ILE A 14 -6.26 -72.72 24.00
CA ILE A 14 -6.39 -71.68 22.98
C ILE A 14 -7.66 -70.87 23.33
N THR A 15 -7.50 -69.61 23.73
CA THR A 15 -8.60 -68.70 24.08
C THR A 15 -8.90 -67.79 22.91
N ALA A 16 -10.17 -67.42 22.73
CA ALA A 16 -10.53 -66.38 21.78
C ALA A 16 -9.85 -65.05 22.16
N LEU A 17 -9.19 -64.43 21.19
CA LEU A 17 -8.55 -63.12 21.31
C LEU A 17 -9.49 -61.99 20.88
N VAL A 18 -10.53 -62.29 20.10
CA VAL A 18 -11.49 -61.34 19.54
C VAL A 18 -12.93 -61.65 19.97
N PRO A 19 -13.83 -60.65 20.05
CA PRO A 19 -13.58 -59.24 19.77
C PRO A 19 -12.76 -58.56 20.87
N GLU A 20 -11.75 -57.79 20.47
CA GLU A 20 -10.98 -56.94 21.39
C GLU A 20 -11.88 -55.83 21.97
N LEU A 21 -11.64 -55.46 23.22
CA LEU A 21 -12.36 -54.37 23.87
C LEU A 21 -11.94 -53.02 23.28
N LEU A 22 -12.88 -52.32 22.65
CA LEU A 22 -12.64 -50.98 22.11
C LEU A 22 -12.40 -49.97 23.24
N ARG A 23 -11.20 -49.38 23.27
CA ARG A 23 -10.84 -48.32 24.22
C ARG A 23 -10.07 -47.20 23.53
N ASN A 24 -10.65 -46.00 23.53
CA ASN A 24 -10.03 -44.80 22.98
C ASN A 24 -9.78 -43.77 24.09
N ARG A 25 -8.56 -43.25 24.17
CA ARG A 25 -8.25 -42.13 25.09
C ARG A 25 -8.76 -40.81 24.48
N PRO A 26 -9.15 -39.80 25.28
CA PRO A 26 -9.51 -38.48 24.75
C PRO A 26 -8.35 -37.83 23.98
N GLY A 27 -8.68 -37.04 22.95
CA GLY A 27 -7.72 -36.22 22.21
C GLY A 27 -6.89 -36.95 21.15
N LEU A 28 -7.25 -38.18 20.78
CA LEU A 28 -6.63 -38.87 19.64
C LEU A 28 -7.06 -38.24 18.30
N SER A 29 -6.15 -38.23 17.34
CA SER A 29 -6.41 -37.83 15.94
C SER A 29 -7.10 -38.92 15.12
N GLN A 30 -7.17 -40.15 15.63
CA GLN A 30 -7.90 -41.27 15.04
C GLN A 30 -8.53 -42.15 16.12
N VAL A 31 -9.69 -42.73 15.80
CA VAL A 31 -10.38 -43.72 16.61
C VAL A 31 -9.88 -45.11 16.23
N SER A 32 -9.39 -45.85 17.22
CA SER A 32 -9.15 -47.29 17.10
C SER A 32 -10.48 -48.00 17.25
N TYR A 33 -10.96 -48.62 16.17
CA TYR A 33 -12.26 -49.30 16.13
C TYR A 33 -12.16 -50.74 15.60
N ARG A 34 -10.97 -51.20 15.22
CA ARG A 34 -10.77 -52.61 14.91
C ARG A 34 -10.97 -53.49 16.14
N VAL A 35 -11.66 -54.61 15.94
CA VAL A 35 -11.92 -55.61 16.99
C VAL A 35 -10.98 -56.83 16.89
N GLY A 36 -10.05 -56.80 15.94
CA GLY A 36 -9.01 -57.82 15.71
C GLY A 36 -8.31 -57.65 14.37
N THR A 37 -7.20 -58.35 14.17
CA THR A 37 -6.55 -58.52 12.86
C THR A 37 -6.84 -59.91 12.29
N HIS A 38 -6.48 -60.15 11.03
CA HIS A 38 -6.54 -61.49 10.42
C HIS A 38 -5.99 -62.60 11.34
N GLY A 39 -4.81 -62.37 11.93
CA GLY A 39 -4.18 -63.33 12.83
C GLY A 39 -4.99 -63.59 14.09
N ASP A 40 -5.59 -62.56 14.67
CA ASP A 40 -6.40 -62.67 15.89
C ASP A 40 -7.72 -63.41 15.62
N PHE A 41 -8.36 -63.15 14.47
CA PHE A 41 -9.57 -63.86 14.04
C PHE A 41 -9.29 -65.33 13.76
N LEU A 42 -8.21 -65.63 13.03
CA LEU A 42 -7.84 -67.01 12.73
C LEU A 42 -7.50 -67.78 14.01
N ALA A 43 -6.70 -67.19 14.90
CA ALA A 43 -6.36 -67.79 16.19
C ALA A 43 -7.62 -68.06 17.04
N SER A 44 -8.57 -67.11 17.06
CA SER A 44 -9.84 -67.27 17.79
C SER A 44 -10.77 -68.31 17.16
N ALA A 45 -10.79 -68.43 15.83
CA ALA A 45 -11.55 -69.45 15.14
C ALA A 45 -10.97 -70.86 15.39
N LEU A 46 -9.63 -70.98 15.39
CA LEU A 46 -8.94 -72.22 15.76
C LEU A 46 -9.16 -72.59 17.22
N ALA A 47 -9.23 -71.59 18.11
CA ALA A 47 -9.61 -71.76 19.51
C ALA A 47 -11.02 -72.33 19.65
N ALA A 48 -11.97 -71.77 18.90
CA ALA A 48 -13.38 -72.16 18.94
C ALA A 48 -13.62 -73.60 18.51
N LEU A 49 -12.77 -74.18 17.65
CA LEU A 49 -12.84 -75.61 17.31
C LEU A 49 -12.68 -76.54 18.53
N SER A 50 -12.03 -76.05 19.59
CA SER A 50 -11.83 -76.76 20.85
C SER A 50 -12.84 -76.36 21.94
N ASP A 51 -13.75 -75.41 21.66
CA ASP A 51 -14.75 -74.93 22.61
C ASP A 51 -15.89 -75.96 22.78
N PRO A 52 -16.25 -76.36 24.02
CA PRO A 52 -17.36 -77.27 24.28
C PRO A 52 -18.71 -76.85 23.70
N SER A 53 -18.92 -75.54 23.50
CA SER A 53 -20.12 -74.95 22.91
C SER A 53 -20.33 -75.41 21.45
N PHE A 54 -19.24 -75.73 20.74
CA PHE A 54 -19.26 -76.26 19.38
C PHE A 54 -18.97 -77.78 19.36
N SER A 55 -19.59 -78.53 20.28
CA SER A 55 -19.36 -79.98 20.44
C SER A 55 -19.48 -80.82 19.16
N ALA A 56 -20.28 -80.40 18.18
CA ALA A 56 -20.40 -81.05 16.87
C ALA A 56 -19.10 -81.02 16.04
N LEU A 57 -18.19 -80.08 16.32
CA LEU A 57 -16.90 -79.91 15.64
C LEU A 57 -15.75 -80.63 16.36
N ARG A 58 -16.01 -81.31 17.48
CA ARG A 58 -14.96 -81.95 18.31
C ARG A 58 -14.15 -83.02 17.57
N SER A 59 -14.70 -83.62 16.52
CA SER A 59 -13.97 -84.59 15.67
C SER A 59 -12.94 -83.93 14.74
N LEU A 60 -13.00 -82.61 14.53
CA LEU A 60 -12.08 -81.85 13.67
C LEU A 60 -10.79 -81.51 14.43
N THR A 61 -9.80 -82.42 14.36
CA THR A 61 -8.55 -82.34 15.12
C THR A 61 -7.37 -81.74 14.36
N THR A 62 -7.45 -81.64 13.03
CA THR A 62 -6.40 -81.03 12.20
C THR A 62 -6.20 -79.55 12.51
N ARG A 63 -4.96 -79.08 12.43
CA ARG A 63 -4.56 -77.66 12.54
C ARG A 63 -3.58 -77.27 11.43
N ASP A 64 -3.43 -78.12 10.43
CA ASP A 64 -2.52 -77.88 9.30
C ASP A 64 -3.13 -76.83 8.37
N SER A 65 -2.30 -75.89 7.91
CA SER A 65 -2.71 -74.83 6.96
C SER A 65 -3.21 -75.38 5.63
N ASP A 66 -2.78 -76.60 5.28
CA ASP A 66 -3.08 -77.24 4.01
C ASP A 66 -4.43 -77.97 4.01
N ASP A 67 -5.11 -78.04 5.16
CA ASP A 67 -6.45 -78.61 5.28
C ASP A 67 -7.53 -77.63 4.80
N LEU A 68 -8.47 -78.11 3.98
CA LEU A 68 -9.55 -77.30 3.41
C LEU A 68 -10.39 -76.60 4.49
N THR A 69 -10.60 -77.23 5.65
CA THR A 69 -11.41 -76.67 6.74
C THR A 69 -10.69 -75.53 7.42
N ILE A 70 -9.36 -75.63 7.58
CA ILE A 70 -8.53 -74.54 8.11
C ILE A 70 -8.42 -73.41 7.11
N ALA A 71 -8.29 -73.72 5.81
CA ALA A 71 -8.35 -72.72 4.74
C ALA A 71 -9.69 -71.97 4.70
N LEU A 72 -10.81 -72.62 5.05
CA LEU A 72 -12.11 -71.95 5.18
C LEU A 72 -12.14 -70.98 6.36
N LEU A 73 -11.56 -71.34 7.50
CA LEU A 73 -11.42 -70.45 8.66
C LEU A 73 -10.51 -69.26 8.34
N ASP A 74 -9.42 -69.51 7.60
CA ASP A 74 -8.51 -68.47 7.10
C ASP A 74 -9.22 -67.49 6.14
N GLY A 75 -10.06 -68.00 5.25
CA GLY A 75 -10.93 -67.19 4.39
C GLY A 75 -11.92 -66.32 5.19
N TRP A 76 -12.52 -66.87 6.25
CA TRP A 76 -13.39 -66.10 7.16
C TRP A 76 -12.63 -65.06 7.98
N ALA A 77 -11.42 -65.39 8.44
CA ALA A 77 -10.54 -64.44 9.14
C ALA A 77 -10.14 -63.28 8.24
N THR A 78 -9.87 -63.56 6.96
CA THR A 78 -9.59 -62.53 5.94
C THR A 78 -10.80 -61.62 5.73
N LEU A 79 -12.01 -62.20 5.60
CA LEU A 79 -13.24 -61.41 5.51
C LEU A 79 -13.44 -60.52 6.74
N ALA A 80 -13.24 -61.08 7.94
CA ALA A 80 -13.39 -60.34 9.19
C ALA A 80 -12.40 -59.18 9.31
N ASP A 81 -11.13 -59.39 8.92
CA ASP A 81 -10.10 -58.34 8.89
C ASP A 81 -10.46 -57.19 7.93
N VAL A 82 -10.92 -57.54 6.73
CA VAL A 82 -11.39 -56.55 5.75
C VAL A 82 -12.60 -55.78 6.26
N LEU A 83 -13.58 -56.46 6.87
CA LEU A 83 -14.79 -55.80 7.41
C LEU A 83 -14.45 -54.86 8.57
N THR A 84 -13.59 -55.29 9.51
CA THR A 84 -13.22 -54.44 10.64
C THR A 84 -12.34 -53.26 10.23
N PHE A 85 -11.49 -53.43 9.20
CA PHE A 85 -10.78 -52.33 8.56
C PHE A 85 -11.74 -51.25 8.01
N TYR A 86 -12.77 -51.65 7.25
CA TYR A 86 -13.75 -50.70 6.73
C TYR A 86 -14.61 -50.07 7.83
N GLN A 87 -14.98 -50.82 8.87
CA GLN A 87 -15.70 -50.27 10.02
C GLN A 87 -14.89 -49.19 10.75
N GLU A 88 -13.58 -49.38 10.91
CA GLU A 88 -12.70 -48.37 11.50
C GLU A 88 -12.58 -47.12 10.64
N ARG A 89 -12.45 -47.27 9.32
CA ARG A 89 -12.49 -46.14 8.38
C ARG A 89 -13.81 -45.38 8.50
N ILE A 90 -14.95 -46.07 8.46
CA ILE A 90 -16.28 -45.45 8.62
C ILE A 90 -16.40 -44.75 9.98
N ALA A 91 -15.94 -45.38 11.06
CA ALA A 91 -15.98 -44.79 12.40
C ALA A 91 -15.21 -43.46 12.42
N ASN A 92 -13.99 -43.41 11.87
CA ASN A 92 -13.21 -42.18 11.82
C ASN A 92 -13.95 -41.05 11.08
N GLU A 93 -14.73 -41.35 10.03
CA GLU A 93 -15.53 -40.37 9.29
C GLU A 93 -16.76 -39.82 10.04
N LEU A 94 -17.16 -40.41 11.17
CA LEU A 94 -18.35 -39.97 11.92
C LEU A 94 -18.11 -38.74 12.82
N TRP A 95 -16.86 -38.39 13.09
CA TRP A 95 -16.51 -37.25 13.94
C TRP A 95 -15.66 -36.25 13.19
N LEU A 96 -16.00 -34.96 13.33
CA LEU A 96 -15.39 -33.87 12.58
C LEU A 96 -13.85 -33.85 12.68
N ARG A 97 -13.29 -34.14 13.86
CA ARG A 97 -11.83 -34.13 14.13
C ARG A 97 -11.06 -35.34 13.63
N THR A 98 -11.75 -36.45 13.32
CA THR A 98 -11.11 -37.70 12.88
C THR A 98 -11.45 -38.04 11.44
N ALA A 99 -12.45 -37.37 10.87
CA ALA A 99 -12.81 -37.51 9.47
C ALA A 99 -11.64 -37.10 8.58
N THR A 100 -11.42 -37.85 7.51
CA THR A 100 -10.35 -37.61 6.54
C THR A 100 -10.91 -37.29 5.16
N GLU A 101 -12.15 -37.70 4.87
CA GLU A 101 -12.82 -37.33 3.63
C GLU A 101 -13.50 -35.96 3.74
N ARG A 102 -13.28 -35.12 2.73
CA ARG A 102 -13.85 -33.77 2.66
C ARG A 102 -15.37 -33.78 2.71
N ASP A 103 -16.03 -34.65 1.95
CA ASP A 103 -17.49 -34.79 1.92
C ASP A 103 -18.07 -35.12 3.31
N SER A 104 -17.39 -35.94 4.12
CA SER A 104 -17.82 -36.22 5.50
C SER A 104 -17.83 -34.96 6.35
N VAL A 105 -16.74 -34.19 6.34
CA VAL A 105 -16.64 -32.93 7.10
C VAL A 105 -17.66 -31.91 6.61
N LEU A 106 -17.85 -31.77 5.29
CA LEU A 106 -18.87 -30.90 4.72
C LEU A 106 -20.27 -31.25 5.22
N ARG A 107 -20.64 -32.53 5.17
CA ARG A 107 -21.96 -32.98 5.62
C ARG A 107 -22.13 -32.80 7.14
N LEU A 108 -21.11 -33.13 7.93
CA LEU A 108 -21.12 -32.93 9.38
C LEU A 108 -21.25 -31.44 9.75
N ALA A 109 -20.52 -30.57 9.05
CA ALA A 109 -20.63 -29.12 9.17
C ALA A 109 -22.04 -28.62 8.79
N GLN A 110 -22.61 -29.11 7.69
CA GLN A 110 -23.96 -28.74 7.26
C GLN A 110 -25.04 -29.17 8.26
N LEU A 111 -24.87 -30.29 8.95
CA LEU A 111 -25.82 -30.73 10.00
C LEU A 111 -25.94 -29.72 11.14
N ILE A 112 -24.88 -28.96 11.42
CA ILE A 112 -24.86 -27.90 12.44
C ILE A 112 -25.02 -26.50 11.84
N GLY A 113 -25.42 -26.41 10.56
CA GLY A 113 -25.62 -25.14 9.86
C GLY A 113 -24.33 -24.41 9.47
N TYR A 114 -23.16 -25.01 9.70
CA TYR A 114 -21.88 -24.42 9.28
C TYR A 114 -21.74 -24.49 7.77
N ARG A 115 -21.46 -23.33 7.16
CA ARG A 115 -21.07 -23.21 5.76
C ARG A 115 -19.62 -22.77 5.74
N LEU A 116 -18.83 -23.41 4.88
CA LEU A 116 -17.45 -23.01 4.71
C LEU A 116 -17.39 -21.57 4.22
N LYS A 117 -16.43 -20.85 4.77
CA LYS A 117 -16.11 -19.52 4.30
C LYS A 117 -15.72 -19.59 2.83
N ALA A 118 -16.34 -18.73 2.03
CA ALA A 118 -16.04 -18.63 0.61
C ALA A 118 -14.82 -17.73 0.38
N GLY A 119 -14.11 -17.97 -0.73
CA GLY A 119 -13.02 -17.09 -1.14
C GLY A 119 -13.56 -15.73 -1.59
N VAL A 120 -12.88 -14.66 -1.19
CA VAL A 120 -13.26 -13.28 -1.50
C VAL A 120 -12.37 -12.72 -2.59
N ALA A 121 -12.96 -11.98 -3.52
CA ALA A 121 -12.23 -11.30 -4.58
C ALA A 121 -11.41 -10.14 -4.02
N ALA A 122 -10.18 -10.02 -4.53
CA ALA A 122 -9.34 -8.84 -4.30
C ALA A 122 -10.01 -7.55 -4.81
N GLU A 123 -9.70 -6.43 -4.19
CA GLU A 123 -10.17 -5.12 -4.58
C GLU A 123 -9.02 -4.13 -4.79
N THR A 124 -9.15 -3.25 -5.78
CA THR A 124 -8.23 -2.13 -5.99
C THR A 124 -8.92 -1.02 -6.78
N PRO A 125 -8.62 0.26 -6.50
CA PRO A 125 -8.99 1.34 -7.41
C PRO A 125 -8.18 1.26 -8.71
N LEU A 126 -8.85 1.54 -9.83
CA LEU A 126 -8.26 1.71 -11.15
C LEU A 126 -8.26 3.20 -11.52
N ALA A 127 -7.13 3.70 -11.99
CA ALA A 127 -7.01 5.00 -12.63
C ALA A 127 -7.03 4.85 -14.15
N PHE A 128 -8.00 5.48 -14.80
CA PHE A 128 -8.22 5.46 -16.24
C PHE A 128 -7.57 6.67 -16.92
N LEU A 129 -6.82 6.42 -18.00
CA LEU A 129 -6.18 7.45 -18.80
C LEU A 129 -6.89 7.53 -20.16
N LEU A 130 -7.39 8.71 -20.49
CA LEU A 130 -8.00 9.01 -21.79
C LEU A 130 -6.93 9.41 -22.80
N ASP A 131 -7.25 9.26 -24.08
CA ASP A 131 -6.39 9.66 -25.18
C ASP A 131 -6.34 11.20 -25.29
N GLU A 132 -5.12 11.75 -25.31
CA GLU A 132 -4.86 13.19 -25.37
C GLU A 132 -4.59 13.67 -26.81
N THR A 133 -4.68 12.77 -27.80
CA THR A 133 -4.44 13.13 -29.20
C THR A 133 -5.51 14.10 -29.72
N PRO A 134 -5.11 15.10 -30.54
CA PRO A 134 -6.07 16.05 -31.12
C PRO A 134 -7.17 15.32 -31.92
N GLY A 135 -8.43 15.54 -31.56
CA GLY A 135 -9.60 14.90 -32.19
C GLY A 135 -10.17 13.71 -31.41
N ALA A 136 -9.51 13.24 -30.36
CA ALA A 136 -10.08 12.27 -29.43
C ALA A 136 -11.21 12.90 -28.56
N PRO A 137 -12.18 12.10 -28.08
CA PRO A 137 -13.19 12.56 -27.14
C PRO A 137 -12.57 13.11 -25.85
N THR A 138 -13.00 14.30 -25.40
CA THR A 138 -12.50 14.93 -24.18
C THR A 138 -13.08 14.33 -22.89
N GLY A 139 -14.12 13.51 -23.01
CA GLY A 139 -14.73 12.77 -21.92
C GLY A 139 -15.38 11.47 -22.38
N VAL A 140 -15.37 10.47 -21.51
CA VAL A 140 -15.86 9.10 -21.76
C VAL A 140 -16.55 8.60 -20.49
N THR A 141 -17.66 7.87 -20.64
CA THR A 141 -18.28 7.14 -19.53
C THR A 141 -17.66 5.75 -19.43
N VAL A 142 -17.00 5.46 -18.31
CA VAL A 142 -16.49 4.12 -17.98
C VAL A 142 -17.62 3.39 -17.25
N LYS A 143 -18.20 2.38 -17.89
CA LYS A 143 -19.34 1.63 -17.35
C LYS A 143 -18.91 0.62 -16.29
N ILE A 144 -19.86 0.19 -15.45
CA ILE A 144 -19.73 -1.03 -14.64
C ILE A 144 -19.40 -2.22 -15.56
N GLY A 145 -18.50 -3.09 -15.11
CA GLY A 145 -18.05 -4.26 -15.87
C GLY A 145 -16.98 -3.94 -16.92
N THR A 146 -16.35 -2.76 -16.87
CA THR A 146 -15.17 -2.48 -17.71
C THR A 146 -14.00 -3.32 -17.23
N LYS A 147 -13.43 -4.12 -18.13
CA LYS A 147 -12.44 -5.16 -17.81
C LYS A 147 -11.00 -4.67 -17.99
N VAL A 148 -10.18 -4.85 -16.96
CA VAL A 148 -8.72 -4.65 -16.98
C VAL A 148 -8.04 -5.93 -16.55
N GLN A 149 -7.02 -6.35 -17.29
CA GLN A 149 -6.27 -7.57 -17.04
C GLN A 149 -4.84 -7.26 -16.58
N SER A 150 -4.34 -8.08 -15.66
CA SER A 150 -2.96 -8.04 -15.20
C SER A 150 -2.01 -8.53 -16.28
N VAL A 151 -0.80 -7.99 -16.27
CA VAL A 151 0.33 -8.57 -16.99
C VAL A 151 1.01 -9.52 -16.02
N PRO A 152 0.94 -10.85 -16.24
CA PRO A 152 1.53 -11.82 -15.33
C PRO A 152 3.07 -11.80 -15.39
N ASP A 153 3.70 -12.15 -14.27
CA ASP A 153 5.11 -12.55 -14.25
C ASP A 153 5.27 -13.99 -14.84
N ALA A 154 6.52 -14.50 -14.95
CA ALA A 154 6.82 -15.73 -15.69
C ALA A 154 6.06 -16.99 -15.20
N ASP A 155 5.68 -17.02 -13.92
CA ASP A 155 4.98 -18.14 -13.27
C ASP A 155 3.52 -17.80 -12.89
N GLU A 156 2.98 -16.68 -13.38
CA GLU A 156 1.63 -16.22 -13.07
C GLU A 156 0.68 -16.33 -14.28
N THR A 157 -0.62 -16.38 -13.99
CA THR A 157 -1.68 -16.34 -15.00
C THR A 157 -2.31 -14.92 -15.04
N PRO A 158 -2.77 -14.44 -16.21
CA PRO A 158 -3.43 -13.15 -16.29
C PRO A 158 -4.73 -13.10 -15.47
N GLN A 159 -4.83 -12.16 -14.55
CA GLN A 159 -5.96 -11.95 -13.65
C GLN A 159 -6.83 -10.81 -14.14
N THR A 160 -8.16 -10.96 -14.09
CA THR A 160 -9.11 -9.98 -14.66
C THR A 160 -9.86 -9.26 -13.57
N PHE A 161 -9.90 -7.92 -13.65
CA PHE A 161 -10.65 -7.05 -12.77
C PHE A 161 -11.76 -6.35 -13.56
N GLU A 162 -12.87 -6.09 -12.88
CA GLU A 162 -14.00 -5.35 -13.43
C GLU A 162 -14.36 -4.17 -12.53
N THR A 163 -14.65 -3.03 -13.15
CA THR A 163 -15.21 -1.87 -12.43
C THR A 163 -16.57 -2.20 -11.83
N ILE A 164 -16.79 -1.79 -10.58
CA ILE A 164 -18.07 -2.02 -9.87
C ILE A 164 -18.98 -0.80 -9.87
N GLU A 165 -18.47 0.37 -10.26
CA GLU A 165 -19.25 1.60 -10.42
C GLU A 165 -19.05 2.22 -11.81
N GLU A 166 -20.02 3.02 -12.24
CA GLU A 166 -19.93 3.83 -13.45
C GLU A 166 -19.35 5.20 -13.12
N ILE A 167 -18.33 5.63 -13.88
CA ILE A 167 -17.74 6.96 -13.71
C ILE A 167 -17.74 7.75 -15.02
N ALA A 168 -17.94 9.05 -14.90
CA ALA A 168 -17.54 9.99 -15.93
C ALA A 168 -16.04 10.24 -15.82
N ALA A 169 -15.30 10.01 -16.91
CA ALA A 169 -13.86 10.24 -17.03
C ALA A 169 -13.57 11.35 -18.04
N ARG A 170 -12.51 12.13 -17.79
CA ARG A 170 -12.13 13.30 -18.60
C ARG A 170 -10.63 13.38 -18.82
N VAL A 171 -10.24 13.89 -19.98
CA VAL A 171 -8.82 14.08 -20.33
C VAL A 171 -8.12 15.01 -19.32
N GLU A 172 -8.80 16.07 -18.89
CA GLU A 172 -8.29 17.01 -17.89
C GLU A 172 -7.98 16.37 -16.52
N TRP A 173 -8.48 15.17 -16.22
CA TRP A 173 -8.27 14.45 -14.96
C TRP A 173 -7.28 13.29 -15.05
N ASN A 174 -6.61 13.13 -16.20
CA ASN A 174 -5.65 12.05 -16.44
C ASN A 174 -4.48 12.07 -15.46
N ALA A 175 -3.87 13.24 -15.21
CA ALA A 175 -2.67 13.35 -14.39
C ALA A 175 -2.56 14.76 -13.81
N LEU A 176 -3.40 15.07 -12.83
CA LEU A 176 -3.40 16.36 -12.15
C LEU A 176 -2.11 16.50 -11.33
N LYS A 177 -1.56 17.72 -11.29
CA LYS A 177 -0.35 18.03 -10.52
C LYS A 177 -0.65 19.06 -9.44
N PRO A 178 0.00 18.97 -8.27
CA PRO A 178 -0.06 20.05 -7.30
C PRO A 178 0.56 21.32 -7.89
N GLN A 179 0.20 22.46 -7.33
CA GLN A 179 0.82 23.74 -7.66
C GLN A 179 2.34 23.66 -7.42
N LEU A 180 3.11 23.73 -8.50
CA LEU A 180 4.58 23.63 -8.48
C LEU A 180 5.26 25.00 -8.33
N THR A 181 4.58 26.06 -8.73
CA THR A 181 5.11 27.42 -8.72
C THR A 181 4.10 28.39 -8.12
N ALA A 182 4.61 29.42 -7.47
CA ALA A 182 3.83 30.52 -6.92
C ALA A 182 4.28 31.84 -7.57
N PRO A 183 3.39 32.84 -7.67
CA PRO A 183 3.77 34.16 -8.15
C PRO A 183 5.02 34.71 -7.43
N PRO A 184 5.87 35.51 -8.10
CA PRO A 184 7.11 35.99 -7.50
C PRO A 184 6.82 36.86 -6.28
N LEU A 185 7.33 36.45 -5.11
CA LEU A 185 7.33 37.26 -3.90
C LEU A 185 8.69 37.97 -3.80
N LEU A 186 8.73 39.24 -4.20
CA LEU A 186 9.90 40.10 -4.07
C LEU A 186 9.51 41.27 -3.18
N GLY A 187 10.19 41.50 -2.04
CA GLY A 187 9.84 42.57 -1.11
C GLY A 187 10.82 42.75 0.04
N ASN A 188 10.42 43.45 1.11
CA ASN A 188 11.25 43.65 2.29
C ASN A 188 11.71 42.30 2.87
N GLY A 189 12.99 42.19 3.22
CA GLY A 189 13.61 40.96 3.71
C GLY A 189 14.19 40.04 2.62
N ALA A 190 13.85 40.25 1.34
CA ALA A 190 14.33 39.38 0.26
C ALA A 190 15.86 39.44 0.09
N LYS A 191 16.49 38.25 -0.02
CA LYS A 191 17.93 38.06 -0.30
C LYS A 191 18.21 37.35 -1.62
N GLN A 192 17.15 36.97 -2.33
CA GLN A 192 17.22 36.26 -3.59
C GLN A 192 16.06 36.66 -4.49
N VAL A 193 16.23 36.46 -5.79
CA VAL A 193 15.15 36.59 -6.79
C VAL A 193 15.31 35.54 -7.89
N TYR A 194 14.18 35.13 -8.45
CA TYR A 194 14.10 34.21 -9.58
C TYR A 194 13.85 35.04 -10.85
N LEU A 195 14.73 34.88 -11.83
CA LEU A 195 14.70 35.58 -13.11
C LEU A 195 14.33 34.57 -14.21
N LYS A 196 13.45 34.96 -15.12
CA LYS A 196 12.99 34.11 -16.22
C LYS A 196 14.12 33.89 -17.23
N GLY A 197 14.33 32.64 -17.62
CA GLY A 197 15.38 32.24 -18.55
C GLY A 197 16.72 31.94 -17.88
N VAL A 198 17.60 31.27 -18.63
CA VAL A 198 18.99 30.97 -18.22
C VAL A 198 20.04 31.84 -18.91
N GLU A 199 19.68 32.52 -20.00
CA GLU A 199 20.58 33.40 -20.74
C GLU A 199 20.62 34.83 -20.18
N THR A 200 20.58 34.96 -18.85
CA THR A 200 20.61 36.27 -18.18
C THR A 200 21.97 36.97 -18.30
N LYS A 201 23.04 36.25 -18.67
CA LYS A 201 24.43 36.75 -18.77
C LYS A 201 24.94 37.41 -17.47
N LEU A 202 24.32 37.09 -16.34
CA LEU A 202 24.72 37.62 -15.03
C LEU A 202 25.86 36.78 -14.44
N GLN A 203 26.76 37.44 -13.71
CA GLN A 203 27.84 36.82 -12.96
C GLN A 203 27.91 37.36 -11.52
N PRO A 204 28.51 36.62 -10.57
CA PRO A 204 28.84 37.17 -9.25
C PRO A 204 29.64 38.48 -9.39
N GLY A 205 29.23 39.53 -8.69
CA GLY A 205 29.80 40.88 -8.80
C GLY A 205 29.03 41.84 -9.73
N ASP A 206 28.12 41.34 -10.57
CA ASP A 206 27.24 42.19 -11.36
C ASP A 206 26.23 42.94 -10.48
N ALA A 207 25.64 43.99 -11.01
CA ALA A 207 24.73 44.87 -10.30
C ALA A 207 23.29 44.75 -10.79
N LEU A 208 22.35 44.64 -9.84
CA LEU A 208 20.92 44.78 -10.09
C LEU A 208 20.39 46.05 -9.42
N VAL A 209 19.46 46.70 -10.10
CA VAL A 209 18.61 47.74 -9.51
C VAL A 209 17.15 47.30 -9.55
N PHE A 210 16.48 47.47 -8.41
CA PHE A 210 15.06 47.19 -8.21
C PHE A 210 14.33 48.51 -8.17
N VAL A 211 13.44 48.75 -9.13
CA VAL A 211 12.72 50.01 -9.29
C VAL A 211 11.24 49.74 -9.11
N SER A 212 10.63 50.35 -8.10
CA SER A 212 9.18 50.26 -7.93
C SER A 212 8.43 51.18 -8.89
N SER A 213 7.14 50.89 -9.12
CA SER A 213 6.24 51.78 -9.85
C SER A 213 6.20 53.20 -9.25
N ALA A 214 6.36 53.35 -7.93
CA ALA A 214 6.44 54.65 -7.26
C ALA A 214 7.66 55.47 -7.72
N ARG A 215 8.82 54.82 -7.97
CA ARG A 215 10.01 55.49 -8.52
C ARG A 215 9.90 55.79 -10.01
N GLU A 216 9.12 55.00 -10.74
CA GLU A 216 8.80 55.29 -12.15
C GLU A 216 7.87 56.50 -12.28
N SER A 217 6.88 56.64 -11.38
CA SER A 217 5.91 57.74 -11.42
C SER A 217 6.41 59.03 -10.75
N ASP A 218 7.17 58.93 -9.67
CA ASP A 218 7.74 60.06 -8.95
C ASP A 218 9.26 59.98 -8.93
N LYS A 219 9.90 60.98 -9.55
CA LYS A 219 11.36 61.04 -9.60
C LYS A 219 12.00 61.08 -8.22
N ASN A 220 11.32 61.64 -7.22
CA ASN A 220 11.85 61.83 -5.87
C ASN A 220 11.64 60.63 -4.95
N SER A 221 10.86 59.63 -5.37
CA SER A 221 10.63 58.43 -4.57
C SER A 221 11.94 57.72 -4.21
N THR A 222 12.02 57.27 -2.96
CA THR A 222 13.15 56.49 -2.43
C THR A 222 12.89 54.99 -2.48
N VAL A 223 11.76 54.57 -3.05
CA VAL A 223 11.32 53.17 -3.16
C VAL A 223 12.03 52.48 -4.33
N TRP A 224 13.33 52.26 -4.16
CA TRP A 224 14.20 51.52 -5.06
C TRP A 224 15.40 50.98 -4.27
N GLU A 225 16.02 49.91 -4.77
CA GLU A 225 17.16 49.26 -4.13
C GLU A 225 18.23 48.91 -5.16
N PHE A 226 19.49 48.88 -4.71
CA PHE A 226 20.64 48.48 -5.53
C PHE A 226 21.38 47.35 -4.83
N ARG A 227 21.68 46.27 -5.53
CA ARG A 227 22.42 45.12 -4.98
C ARG A 227 23.49 44.64 -5.94
N ILE A 228 24.65 44.31 -5.37
CA ILE A 228 25.68 43.55 -6.06
C ILE A 228 25.42 42.06 -5.82
N LEU A 229 25.49 41.28 -6.88
CA LEU A 229 25.21 39.86 -6.84
C LEU A 229 26.32 39.11 -6.12
N GLN A 230 25.94 38.25 -5.19
CA GLN A 230 26.83 37.34 -4.47
C GLN A 230 26.96 36.00 -5.19
N SER A 231 25.85 35.46 -5.70
CA SER A 231 25.85 34.24 -6.50
C SER A 231 24.82 34.30 -7.62
N VAL A 232 25.08 33.54 -8.69
CA VAL A 232 24.20 33.36 -9.84
C VAL A 232 24.16 31.87 -10.15
N ALA A 233 22.98 31.27 -10.15
CA ALA A 233 22.76 29.86 -10.44
C ALA A 233 21.67 29.70 -11.50
N ALA A 234 22.02 29.16 -12.67
CA ALA A 234 21.08 28.88 -13.74
C ALA A 234 20.49 27.47 -13.59
N TYR A 235 19.19 27.32 -13.83
CA TYR A 235 18.46 26.05 -13.79
C TYR A 235 17.81 25.78 -15.16
N PRO A 236 18.54 25.18 -16.13
CA PRO A 236 18.07 24.99 -17.50
C PRO A 236 16.75 24.22 -17.60
N GLU A 237 16.60 23.14 -16.84
CA GLU A 237 15.39 22.30 -16.86
C GLU A 237 14.13 23.03 -16.38
N LYS A 238 14.31 24.04 -15.51
CA LYS A 238 13.21 24.82 -14.94
C LYS A 238 13.07 26.22 -15.58
N ASN A 239 13.94 26.53 -16.54
CA ASN A 239 13.97 27.77 -17.31
C ASN A 239 14.00 29.05 -16.45
N TYR A 240 14.80 29.07 -15.38
CA TYR A 240 15.05 30.26 -14.56
C TYR A 240 16.49 30.37 -14.07
N THR A 241 16.88 31.58 -13.66
CA THR A 241 18.13 31.89 -12.98
C THR A 241 17.84 32.42 -11.58
N VAL A 242 18.50 31.86 -10.56
CA VAL A 242 18.45 32.37 -9.19
C VAL A 242 19.66 33.23 -8.93
N VAL A 243 19.44 34.43 -8.42
CA VAL A 243 20.53 35.31 -7.99
C VAL A 243 20.34 35.70 -6.53
N THR A 244 21.44 35.77 -5.80
CA THR A 244 21.45 36.11 -4.37
C THR A 244 22.34 37.31 -4.08
N TRP A 245 22.09 37.98 -2.96
CA TRP A 245 22.90 39.10 -2.48
C TRP A 245 22.98 39.10 -0.94
N LYS A 246 23.98 39.81 -0.40
CA LYS A 246 24.31 39.78 1.03
C LYS A 246 23.24 40.41 1.93
N ASP A 247 22.90 41.67 1.66
CA ASP A 247 22.03 42.48 2.52
C ASP A 247 20.59 42.49 2.03
N ALA A 248 19.63 42.16 2.90
CA ALA A 248 18.22 42.07 2.51
C ALA A 248 17.68 43.38 1.91
N LEU A 249 16.73 43.29 0.99
CA LEU A 249 15.98 44.46 0.52
C LEU A 249 15.19 45.06 1.68
N SER A 250 15.16 46.38 1.80
CA SER A 250 14.62 47.11 2.96
C SER A 250 13.61 48.19 2.57
N LYS A 251 13.75 48.77 1.38
CA LYS A 251 12.95 49.92 0.91
C LYS A 251 11.74 49.54 0.06
N LEU A 252 11.57 48.27 -0.30
CA LEU A 252 10.45 47.81 -1.11
C LEU A 252 9.22 47.51 -0.22
N PRO A 253 7.99 47.90 -0.60
CA PRO A 253 6.79 47.65 0.20
C PRO A 253 6.47 46.16 0.32
N THR A 254 5.61 45.77 1.26
CA THR A 254 5.15 44.38 1.44
C THR A 254 3.64 44.40 1.72
N PRO A 255 2.80 43.55 1.09
CA PRO A 255 3.08 42.48 0.13
C PRO A 255 3.07 42.96 -1.33
N LEU A 256 3.95 42.42 -2.16
CA LEU A 256 4.15 42.87 -3.55
C LEU A 256 3.56 41.86 -4.52
N ASN A 257 2.54 42.30 -5.27
CA ASN A 257 2.25 41.71 -6.56
C ASN A 257 3.43 42.05 -7.49
N ALA A 258 4.07 41.04 -8.11
CA ALA A 258 5.30 41.17 -8.89
C ALA A 258 5.25 42.27 -9.99
N ALA A 259 4.04 42.69 -10.39
CA ALA A 259 3.80 43.79 -11.33
C ALA A 259 4.25 45.19 -10.85
N SER A 260 4.59 45.37 -9.57
CA SER A 260 4.90 46.68 -8.99
C SER A 260 6.39 46.98 -8.80
N VAL A 261 7.28 46.02 -9.08
CA VAL A 261 8.74 46.20 -9.06
C VAL A 261 9.35 45.61 -10.33
N LYS A 262 10.11 46.44 -11.05
CA LYS A 262 10.92 46.02 -12.20
C LYS A 262 12.36 45.81 -11.77
N VAL A 263 12.99 44.77 -12.31
CA VAL A 263 14.39 44.44 -12.05
C VAL A 263 15.21 44.78 -13.29
N PHE A 264 16.31 45.50 -13.12
CA PHE A 264 17.22 45.83 -14.21
C PHE A 264 18.64 45.38 -13.87
N ALA A 265 19.30 44.74 -14.83
CA ALA A 265 20.73 44.49 -14.78
C ALA A 265 21.50 45.70 -15.31
N LEU A 266 22.52 46.15 -14.58
CA LEU A 266 23.39 47.23 -15.01
C LEU A 266 24.65 46.62 -15.63
N ARG A 267 24.65 46.50 -16.96
CA ARG A 267 25.64 45.72 -17.72
C ARG A 267 27.02 46.36 -17.79
N GLN A 268 27.14 47.63 -17.45
CA GLN A 268 28.40 48.37 -17.59
C GLN A 268 28.74 49.13 -16.32
N ARG A 269 29.98 48.98 -15.86
CA ARG A 269 30.59 49.83 -14.84
C ARG A 269 31.52 50.83 -15.52
N ALA A 270 31.44 52.11 -15.15
CA ALA A 270 32.25 53.17 -15.71
C ALA A 270 32.77 54.11 -14.60
N ALA A 271 33.93 54.72 -14.85
CA ALA A 271 34.43 55.82 -14.04
C ALA A 271 33.97 57.17 -14.63
N PHE A 272 34.12 58.23 -13.83
CA PHE A 272 33.89 59.59 -14.31
C PHE A 272 35.12 60.10 -15.08
N PHE A 273 34.91 60.97 -16.06
CA PHE A 273 35.99 61.70 -16.71
C PHE A 273 36.78 62.48 -15.64
N GLY A 274 38.11 62.34 -15.65
CA GLY A 274 38.98 62.91 -14.60
C GLY A 274 39.36 61.95 -13.47
N ASN A 275 38.77 60.75 -13.35
CA ASN A 275 39.13 59.78 -12.30
C ASN A 275 40.63 59.42 -12.29
N ASN A 276 41.24 59.33 -13.46
CA ASN A 276 42.66 59.04 -13.64
C ASN A 276 43.52 60.31 -13.87
N ALA A 277 43.00 61.51 -13.57
CA ALA A 277 43.77 62.73 -13.70
C ALA A 277 45.08 62.63 -12.89
N PRO A 278 46.19 63.23 -13.33
CA PRO A 278 47.41 63.27 -12.52
C PRO A 278 47.18 63.90 -11.15
N ALA A 279 48.02 63.59 -10.17
CA ALA A 279 47.95 64.26 -8.88
C ALA A 279 48.29 65.74 -9.06
N TRP A 280 47.42 66.64 -8.59
CA TRP A 280 47.61 68.09 -8.76
C TRP A 280 48.99 68.57 -8.32
N LEU A 281 49.45 68.07 -7.17
CA LEU A 281 50.76 68.38 -6.59
C LEU A 281 51.97 67.88 -7.39
N THR A 282 51.76 67.14 -8.49
CA THR A 282 52.81 66.72 -9.43
C THR A 282 52.81 67.53 -10.73
N MET A 283 51.84 68.42 -10.94
CA MET A 283 51.76 69.22 -12.17
C MET A 283 52.83 70.30 -12.22
N PRO A 284 53.42 70.59 -13.40
CA PRO A 284 54.35 71.71 -13.57
C PRO A 284 53.71 73.04 -13.15
N PHE A 285 54.50 73.95 -12.60
CA PHE A 285 54.03 75.26 -12.14
C PHE A 285 53.27 76.03 -13.24
N SER A 286 53.76 75.99 -14.49
CA SER A 286 53.09 76.62 -15.64
C SER A 286 51.67 76.12 -15.89
N VAL A 287 51.38 74.85 -15.60
CA VAL A 287 50.03 74.29 -15.69
C VAL A 287 49.18 74.72 -14.50
N ARG A 288 49.75 74.80 -13.29
CA ARG A 288 49.02 75.24 -12.11
C ARG A 288 48.63 76.71 -12.16
N GLU A 289 49.53 77.54 -12.65
CA GLU A 289 49.30 78.98 -12.90
C GLU A 289 48.19 79.20 -13.93
N ALA A 290 48.15 78.43 -15.02
CA ALA A 290 47.08 78.49 -16.03
C ALA A 290 45.68 78.13 -15.50
N TYR A 291 45.64 77.41 -14.37
CA TYR A 291 44.43 77.02 -13.65
C TYR A 291 44.18 77.90 -12.41
N GLY A 292 44.90 79.02 -12.27
CA GLY A 292 44.65 80.05 -11.25
C GLY A 292 45.30 79.80 -9.87
N ASP A 293 46.20 78.83 -9.74
CA ASP A 293 46.91 78.53 -8.48
C ASP A 293 48.19 79.37 -8.34
N THR A 294 48.06 80.70 -8.33
CA THR A 294 49.20 81.62 -8.19
C THR A 294 49.81 81.59 -6.77
N ASP A 295 49.00 81.23 -5.77
CA ASP A 295 49.36 81.30 -4.35
C ASP A 295 49.67 79.93 -3.72
N HIS A 296 49.74 78.85 -4.50
CA HIS A 296 50.01 77.46 -4.06
C HIS A 296 49.01 76.91 -3.02
N ASN A 297 47.77 77.38 -3.04
CA ASN A 297 46.75 77.04 -2.04
C ASN A 297 45.89 75.83 -2.44
N PHE A 298 45.95 75.38 -3.70
CA PHE A 298 45.14 74.25 -4.13
C PHE A 298 45.79 72.90 -3.77
N THR A 299 45.03 72.08 -3.05
CA THR A 299 45.42 70.70 -2.69
C THR A 299 44.97 69.66 -3.72
N ASN A 300 44.11 70.06 -4.66
CA ASN A 300 43.62 69.24 -5.77
C ASN A 300 43.29 70.14 -6.98
N TRP A 301 42.99 69.53 -8.13
CA TRP A 301 42.51 70.26 -9.31
C TRP A 301 41.35 71.21 -8.93
N PRO A 302 41.33 72.46 -9.43
CA PRO A 302 40.19 73.34 -9.25
C PRO A 302 38.92 72.67 -9.75
N ASP A 303 37.83 72.82 -9.00
CA ASP A 303 36.51 72.35 -9.44
C ASP A 303 36.41 70.84 -9.75
N PHE A 304 37.30 70.02 -9.16
CA PHE A 304 37.45 68.60 -9.44
C PHE A 304 36.37 67.71 -8.81
N ARG A 305 35.17 67.88 -9.32
CA ARG A 305 33.92 67.21 -8.94
C ARG A 305 32.95 67.28 -10.12
N VAL A 306 31.83 66.61 -9.99
CA VAL A 306 30.72 66.75 -10.93
C VAL A 306 30.28 68.22 -10.99
N GLN A 307 30.09 68.74 -12.22
CA GLN A 307 29.66 70.10 -12.51
C GLN A 307 28.41 70.10 -13.39
N ASN A 308 27.69 71.23 -13.40
CA ASN A 308 26.56 71.51 -14.31
C ASN A 308 25.44 70.46 -14.32
N ASN A 309 25.33 69.65 -13.26
CA ASN A 309 24.39 68.54 -13.19
C ASN A 309 24.57 67.52 -14.34
N GLU A 310 25.79 67.31 -14.81
CA GLU A 310 26.11 66.39 -15.91
C GLU A 310 26.98 65.22 -15.41
N ILE A 311 26.59 63.99 -15.76
CA ILE A 311 27.39 62.79 -15.52
C ILE A 311 28.26 62.55 -16.75
N ASP A 312 29.51 62.99 -16.65
CA ASP A 312 30.51 62.81 -17.69
C ASP A 312 31.36 61.56 -17.40
N LEU A 313 31.22 60.55 -18.27
CA LEU A 313 31.89 59.27 -18.14
C LEU A 313 33.29 59.31 -18.76
N ASP A 314 34.13 58.35 -18.41
CA ASP A 314 35.52 58.25 -18.87
C ASP A 314 35.68 57.88 -20.36
N ALA A 315 34.64 57.33 -20.98
CA ALA A 315 34.65 56.89 -22.38
C ALA A 315 33.26 57.03 -23.04
N VAL A 316 33.17 56.67 -24.33
CA VAL A 316 31.90 56.59 -25.06
C VAL A 316 31.24 55.23 -24.81
N TYR A 317 30.04 55.25 -24.24
CA TYR A 317 29.21 54.07 -23.96
C TYR A 317 27.93 54.11 -24.81
N PRO A 318 27.94 53.60 -26.05
CA PRO A 318 26.85 53.79 -27.02
C PRO A 318 25.55 53.07 -26.65
N LYS A 319 25.60 52.07 -25.77
CA LYS A 319 24.41 51.34 -25.28
C LYS A 319 23.70 52.05 -24.12
N VAL A 320 24.24 53.18 -23.65
CA VAL A 320 23.54 54.03 -22.69
C VAL A 320 22.62 54.95 -23.46
N THR A 321 21.31 54.77 -23.29
CA THR A 321 20.28 55.53 -24.01
C THR A 321 19.47 56.41 -23.06
N VAL A 322 18.67 57.31 -23.62
CA VAL A 322 17.61 58.00 -22.87
C VAL A 322 16.71 56.95 -22.20
N ASP A 323 16.18 57.30 -21.04
CA ASP A 323 15.38 56.46 -20.13
C ASP A 323 16.11 55.31 -19.44
N SER A 324 17.42 55.13 -19.69
CA SER A 324 18.21 54.15 -18.95
C SER A 324 18.40 54.55 -17.47
N TRP A 325 18.42 53.55 -16.59
CA TRP A 325 18.72 53.73 -15.18
C TRP A 325 20.23 53.79 -14.96
N VAL A 326 20.65 54.77 -14.17
CA VAL A 326 22.05 55.03 -13.81
C VAL A 326 22.18 55.02 -12.30
N VAL A 327 23.03 54.16 -11.75
CA VAL A 327 23.33 54.14 -10.31
C VAL A 327 24.71 54.73 -10.07
N LEU A 328 24.78 55.77 -9.24
CA LEU A 328 26.02 56.38 -8.81
C LEU A 328 26.36 55.91 -7.40
N THR A 329 27.59 55.45 -7.22
CA THR A 329 28.07 54.90 -5.93
C THR A 329 29.37 55.56 -5.50
N LYS A 330 29.49 55.86 -4.21
CA LYS A 330 30.75 56.17 -3.50
C LYS A 330 30.63 55.60 -2.08
N PRO A 331 31.69 55.58 -1.24
CA PRO A 331 31.57 55.08 0.12
C PRO A 331 30.38 55.71 0.86
N LEU A 332 29.50 54.87 1.41
CA LEU A 332 28.27 55.24 2.14
C LEU A 332 27.21 56.02 1.33
N TYR A 333 27.30 56.05 0.00
CA TYR A 333 26.33 56.76 -0.84
C TYR A 333 26.00 55.97 -2.09
N VAL A 334 24.70 55.82 -2.32
CA VAL A 334 24.13 55.21 -3.53
C VAL A 334 22.93 56.05 -3.94
N GLN A 335 22.91 56.52 -5.19
CA GLN A 335 21.76 57.21 -5.77
C GLN A 335 21.41 56.68 -7.15
N LEU A 336 20.11 56.62 -7.43
CA LEU A 336 19.54 56.19 -8.70
C LEU A 336 19.02 57.39 -9.48
N HIS A 337 19.48 57.54 -10.71
CA HIS A 337 19.05 58.55 -11.66
C HIS A 337 18.49 57.89 -12.92
N LYS A 338 17.60 58.59 -13.61
CA LYS A 338 17.17 58.23 -14.96
C LYS A 338 17.85 59.15 -15.97
N ALA A 339 18.36 58.61 -17.06
CA ALA A 339 19.00 59.40 -18.11
C ALA A 339 17.94 60.16 -18.92
N VAL A 340 17.89 61.49 -18.79
CA VAL A 340 16.97 62.37 -19.55
C VAL A 340 17.56 62.73 -20.90
N SER A 341 18.88 62.97 -20.95
CA SER A 341 19.62 63.21 -22.18
C SER A 341 20.90 62.39 -22.14
N VAL A 342 21.31 61.84 -23.30
CA VAL A 342 22.60 61.16 -23.46
C VAL A 342 23.23 61.66 -24.74
N THR A 343 24.41 62.27 -24.64
CA THR A 343 25.15 62.82 -25.78
C THR A 343 26.60 62.35 -25.75
N SER A 344 27.27 62.39 -26.90
CA SER A 344 28.71 62.16 -26.97
C SER A 344 29.43 63.46 -27.29
N VAL A 345 30.33 63.88 -26.39
CA VAL A 345 31.05 65.14 -26.48
C VAL A 345 32.54 64.91 -26.29
N SER A 346 33.37 65.80 -26.85
CA SER A 346 34.81 65.83 -26.55
C SER A 346 35.04 66.73 -25.34
N ARG A 347 35.68 66.22 -24.30
CA ARG A 347 36.04 66.99 -23.09
C ARG A 347 37.55 67.02 -22.95
N ALA A 348 38.10 68.19 -22.63
CA ALA A 348 39.54 68.42 -22.46
C ALA A 348 39.81 69.23 -21.18
N GLU A 349 39.90 68.53 -20.04
CA GLU A 349 40.11 69.12 -18.72
C GLU A 349 40.98 68.19 -17.86
N PHE A 350 41.59 68.73 -16.80
CA PHE A 350 42.44 67.98 -15.85
C PHE A 350 43.66 67.29 -16.51
N ALA A 351 44.23 67.93 -17.53
CA ALA A 351 45.29 67.38 -18.39
C ALA A 351 44.91 66.06 -19.10
N LEU A 352 43.61 65.82 -19.29
CA LEU A 352 43.07 64.70 -20.06
C LEU A 352 42.24 65.24 -21.23
N SER A 353 42.23 64.50 -22.34
CA SER A 353 41.31 64.75 -23.45
C SER A 353 40.75 63.42 -23.95
N ALA A 354 39.43 63.32 -24.00
CA ALA A 354 38.75 62.14 -24.52
C ALA A 354 37.38 62.50 -25.10
N LYS A 355 36.89 61.63 -25.99
CA LYS A 355 35.48 61.60 -26.35
C LYS A 355 34.75 60.77 -25.31
N ILE A 356 33.69 61.33 -24.73
CA ILE A 356 32.98 60.77 -23.58
C ILE A 356 31.49 60.63 -23.87
N THR A 357 30.79 59.90 -22.99
CA THR A 357 29.33 59.96 -22.86
C THR A 357 28.96 60.91 -21.73
N ARG A 358 28.13 61.91 -22.06
CA ARG A 358 27.55 62.89 -21.13
C ARG A 358 26.08 62.58 -20.92
N ILE A 359 25.67 62.43 -19.66
CA ILE A 359 24.30 62.13 -19.29
C ILE A 359 23.74 63.26 -18.43
N THR A 360 22.58 63.80 -18.83
CA THR A 360 21.79 64.67 -17.95
C THR A 360 20.80 63.80 -17.16
N PRO A 361 20.86 63.76 -15.82
CA PRO A 361 19.97 62.96 -14.99
C PRO A 361 18.60 63.64 -14.76
N ASP A 362 17.63 62.86 -14.28
CA ASP A 362 16.26 63.32 -13.93
C ASP A 362 16.18 64.20 -12.68
N ARG A 363 17.23 64.18 -11.85
CA ARG A 363 17.34 64.87 -10.57
C ARG A 363 18.73 65.49 -10.40
N ASP A 364 18.80 66.53 -9.58
CA ASP A 364 20.05 67.21 -9.25
C ASP A 364 21.04 66.26 -8.57
N LEU A 365 22.29 66.31 -9.05
CA LEU A 365 23.41 65.54 -8.54
C LEU A 365 23.94 66.19 -7.26
N ALA A 366 24.31 65.35 -6.29
CA ALA A 366 25.11 65.79 -5.16
C ALA A 366 26.52 66.23 -5.62
N LEU A 367 27.25 66.92 -4.74
CA LEU A 367 28.67 67.19 -4.97
C LEU A 367 29.46 65.86 -4.90
N LEU A 368 29.71 65.28 -6.07
CA LEU A 368 30.34 63.97 -6.22
C LEU A 368 31.81 64.13 -6.67
N PRO A 369 32.77 63.57 -5.91
CA PRO A 369 34.17 63.55 -6.31
C PRO A 369 34.39 62.59 -7.50
N LEU A 370 35.18 63.00 -8.49
CA LEU A 370 35.34 62.23 -9.73
C LEU A 370 36.07 60.88 -9.50
N ARG A 371 36.98 60.80 -8.52
CA ARG A 371 37.82 59.60 -8.31
C ARG A 371 37.15 58.45 -7.58
N SER A 372 36.34 58.76 -6.58
CA SER A 372 35.71 57.74 -5.74
C SER A 372 34.28 57.41 -6.15
N THR A 373 33.81 57.99 -7.25
CA THR A 373 32.45 57.77 -7.76
C THR A 373 32.48 56.80 -8.93
N THR A 374 31.70 55.73 -8.83
CA THR A 374 31.48 54.75 -9.89
C THR A 374 30.06 54.88 -10.42
N ALA A 375 29.90 54.85 -11.74
CA ALA A 375 28.61 54.77 -12.41
C ALA A 375 28.33 53.33 -12.88
N TYR A 376 27.15 52.81 -12.55
CA TYR A 376 26.60 51.57 -13.11
C TYR A 376 25.51 51.94 -14.12
N LEU A 377 25.63 51.40 -15.32
CA LEU A 377 24.99 51.88 -16.55
C LEU A 377 24.50 50.70 -17.40
N GLN A 378 23.91 51.01 -18.56
CA GLN A 378 23.34 50.03 -19.50
C GLN A 378 22.29 49.14 -18.82
N SER A 379 21.25 49.79 -18.30
CA SER A 379 20.13 49.10 -17.64
C SER A 379 19.34 48.25 -18.63
N GLU A 380 19.30 46.95 -18.41
CA GLU A 380 18.53 45.98 -19.17
C GLU A 380 17.45 45.38 -18.27
N GLN A 381 16.18 45.49 -18.65
CA GLN A 381 15.09 44.95 -17.84
C GLN A 381 15.07 43.42 -17.90
N LEU A 382 14.99 42.78 -16.73
CA LEU A 382 14.82 41.35 -16.58
C LEU A 382 13.41 41.02 -16.12
N THR A 383 12.87 39.90 -16.60
CA THR A 383 11.55 39.41 -16.18
C THR A 383 11.69 38.49 -14.98
N LEU A 384 10.83 38.65 -13.98
CA LEU A 384 10.75 37.75 -12.83
C LEU A 384 10.17 36.39 -13.27
N ALA A 385 10.70 35.31 -12.71
CA ALA A 385 10.13 33.97 -12.83
C ALA A 385 9.27 33.64 -11.60
N ASP A 386 8.28 32.77 -11.78
CA ASP A 386 7.53 32.22 -10.66
C ASP A 386 8.48 31.44 -9.72
N VAL A 387 8.18 31.49 -8.42
CA VAL A 387 8.98 30.87 -7.39
C VAL A 387 8.58 29.41 -7.25
N PRO A 388 9.51 28.45 -7.27
CA PRO A 388 9.19 27.05 -7.02
C PRO A 388 8.66 26.85 -5.60
N VAL A 389 7.55 26.14 -5.47
CA VAL A 389 7.01 25.72 -4.17
C VAL A 389 7.73 24.45 -3.74
N THR A 390 8.64 24.58 -2.77
CA THR A 390 9.52 23.48 -2.32
C THR A 390 9.04 22.76 -1.06
N THR A 391 7.91 23.18 -0.48
CA THR A 391 7.33 22.46 0.65
C THR A 391 6.95 21.04 0.24
N LEU A 392 6.68 20.16 1.20
CA LEU A 392 6.06 18.87 0.92
C LEU A 392 4.54 19.06 0.76
N VAL A 393 3.86 18.11 0.13
CA VAL A 393 2.39 18.07 0.12
C VAL A 393 1.96 17.19 1.30
N SER A 394 1.19 17.75 2.21
CA SER A 394 0.75 17.09 3.44
C SER A 394 -0.57 17.68 3.92
N GLY A 395 -1.29 16.96 4.76
CA GLY A 395 -2.60 17.37 5.29
C GLY A 395 -3.74 16.95 4.37
N ASN A 396 -4.88 17.64 4.47
CA ASN A 396 -6.15 17.24 3.84
C ASN A 396 -6.56 18.15 2.66
N SER A 397 -5.64 18.96 2.13
CA SER A 397 -5.94 19.77 0.95
C SER A 397 -4.72 19.99 0.06
N VAL A 398 -4.97 20.12 -1.24
CA VAL A 398 -3.95 20.41 -2.24
C VAL A 398 -4.49 21.39 -3.28
N THR A 399 -3.72 22.42 -3.59
CA THR A 399 -3.98 23.31 -4.71
C THR A 399 -3.34 22.73 -5.96
N LEU A 400 -4.11 22.60 -7.03
CA LEU A 400 -3.68 22.09 -8.32
C LEU A 400 -2.95 23.18 -9.12
N ASN A 401 -2.14 22.76 -10.10
CA ASN A 401 -1.36 23.66 -10.96
C ASN A 401 -2.18 24.43 -12.02
N SER A 402 -3.47 24.14 -12.14
CA SER A 402 -4.40 24.83 -13.05
C SER A 402 -5.80 24.91 -12.45
N LYS A 403 -6.68 25.69 -13.10
CA LYS A 403 -8.13 25.53 -12.94
C LYS A 403 -8.52 24.20 -13.59
N VAL A 404 -9.21 23.37 -12.82
CA VAL A 404 -9.77 22.09 -13.25
C VAL A 404 -11.27 22.13 -12.99
N ASP A 405 -12.05 21.92 -14.04
CA ASP A 405 -13.51 21.94 -13.96
C ASP A 405 -14.08 20.53 -13.74
N GLY A 406 -15.32 20.47 -13.23
CA GLY A 406 -16.10 19.25 -13.05
C GLY A 406 -15.67 18.31 -11.90
N LEU A 407 -14.65 18.65 -11.12
CA LEU A 407 -14.38 17.98 -9.84
C LEU A 407 -15.49 18.36 -8.85
N THR A 408 -16.10 17.37 -8.20
CA THR A 408 -17.23 17.53 -7.27
C THR A 408 -16.95 16.82 -5.95
N GLU A 409 -17.67 17.21 -4.90
CA GLU A 409 -17.70 16.47 -3.63
C GLU A 409 -18.18 15.01 -3.88
N GLY A 410 -17.65 14.07 -3.11
CA GLY A 410 -17.92 12.63 -3.26
C GLY A 410 -17.05 11.91 -4.30
N ARG A 411 -16.32 12.64 -5.16
CA ARG A 411 -15.47 12.02 -6.19
C ARG A 411 -14.17 11.49 -5.58
N LEU A 412 -13.77 10.30 -6.02
CA LEU A 412 -12.50 9.69 -5.67
C LEU A 412 -11.32 10.31 -6.44
N LEU A 413 -10.21 10.50 -5.73
CA LEU A 413 -8.91 10.85 -6.28
C LEU A 413 -7.88 9.81 -5.83
N LEU A 414 -6.97 9.45 -6.73
CA LEU A 414 -5.89 8.52 -6.46
C LEU A 414 -4.56 9.25 -6.55
N PHE A 415 -3.89 9.39 -5.41
CA PHE A 415 -2.60 10.05 -5.28
C PHE A 415 -1.53 8.99 -5.46
N SER A 416 -0.53 9.26 -6.29
CA SER A 416 0.59 8.38 -6.55
C SER A 416 1.87 9.20 -6.65
N GLY A 417 2.90 8.79 -5.91
CA GLY A 417 4.19 9.47 -5.95
C GLY A 417 5.18 8.86 -4.96
N VAL A 418 5.98 9.71 -4.32
CA VAL A 418 7.05 9.28 -3.40
C VAL A 418 6.86 9.94 -2.04
N ASN A 419 7.08 9.15 -0.98
CA ASN A 419 7.07 9.63 0.40
C ASN A 419 8.12 10.73 0.60
N GLY A 420 7.69 11.88 1.12
CA GLY A 420 8.52 13.05 1.35
C GLY A 420 9.68 12.84 2.33
N ILE A 421 9.54 11.88 3.24
CA ILE A 421 10.49 11.57 4.32
C ILE A 421 11.36 10.37 3.93
N THR A 422 10.74 9.22 3.64
CA THR A 422 11.49 7.97 3.42
C THR A 422 12.01 7.80 2.00
N GLY A 423 11.41 8.47 1.01
CA GLY A 423 11.76 8.30 -0.40
C GLY A 423 11.19 7.03 -1.05
N SER A 424 10.39 6.24 -0.34
CA SER A 424 9.72 5.06 -0.89
C SER A 424 8.48 5.43 -1.73
N PRO A 425 8.07 4.60 -2.72
CA PRO A 425 6.80 4.77 -3.42
C PRO A 425 5.63 4.84 -2.45
N LEU A 426 4.66 5.71 -2.74
CA LEU A 426 3.50 5.93 -1.89
C LEU A 426 2.28 6.22 -2.77
N SER A 427 1.18 5.52 -2.51
CA SER A 427 -0.11 5.77 -3.15
C SER A 427 -1.23 5.79 -2.11
N GLU A 428 -2.28 6.57 -2.37
CA GLU A 428 -3.51 6.60 -1.55
C GLU A 428 -4.74 6.95 -2.35
N LEU A 429 -5.88 6.37 -1.94
CA LEU A 429 -7.20 6.70 -2.43
C LEU A 429 -7.85 7.66 -1.42
N VAL A 430 -8.36 8.79 -1.91
CA VAL A 430 -9.03 9.81 -1.09
C VAL A 430 -10.32 10.25 -1.75
N GLU A 431 -11.25 10.77 -0.96
CA GLU A 431 -12.52 11.30 -1.43
C GLU A 431 -12.53 12.83 -1.29
N ILE A 432 -13.00 13.54 -2.32
CA ILE A 432 -13.14 14.99 -2.28
C ILE A 432 -14.28 15.37 -1.34
N THR A 433 -13.97 16.17 -0.32
CA THR A 433 -14.94 16.74 0.61
C THR A 433 -15.30 18.18 0.28
N LYS A 434 -14.44 18.90 -0.47
CA LYS A 434 -14.71 20.27 -0.90
C LYS A 434 -13.85 20.67 -2.10
N VAL A 435 -14.42 21.44 -3.03
CA VAL A 435 -13.68 22.04 -4.16
C VAL A 435 -13.85 23.56 -4.13
N GLU A 436 -12.74 24.29 -4.20
CA GLU A 436 -12.71 25.75 -4.23
C GLU A 436 -11.85 26.25 -5.37
N VAL A 437 -12.25 27.34 -6.03
CA VAL A 437 -11.40 28.01 -7.03
C VAL A 437 -10.92 29.33 -6.45
N ALA A 438 -9.61 29.47 -6.28
CA ALA A 438 -8.98 30.67 -5.74
C ALA A 438 -7.82 31.08 -6.65
N ALA A 439 -7.76 32.37 -7.01
CA ALA A 439 -6.74 32.93 -7.89
C ALA A 439 -6.56 32.17 -9.24
N GLY A 440 -7.64 31.60 -9.77
CA GLY A 440 -7.61 30.83 -11.03
C GLY A 440 -7.03 29.43 -10.92
N LEU A 441 -6.82 28.91 -9.70
CA LEU A 441 -6.40 27.53 -9.43
C LEU A 441 -7.49 26.79 -8.65
N THR A 442 -7.63 25.49 -8.92
CA THR A 442 -8.54 24.63 -8.15
C THR A 442 -7.82 24.11 -6.91
N LYS A 443 -8.42 24.31 -5.72
CA LYS A 443 -8.02 23.70 -4.46
C LYS A 443 -9.03 22.63 -4.10
N VAL A 444 -8.54 21.41 -3.88
CA VAL A 444 -9.35 20.30 -3.39
C VAL A 444 -9.03 20.05 -1.93
N THR A 445 -10.07 19.91 -1.11
CA THR A 445 -10.00 19.36 0.24
C THR A 445 -10.56 17.96 0.18
N PHE A 446 -9.92 17.03 0.87
CA PHE A 446 -10.22 15.61 0.77
C PHE A 446 -10.16 14.96 2.15
N ALA A 447 -10.84 13.84 2.29
CA ALA A 447 -10.69 12.93 3.41
C ALA A 447 -10.05 11.64 2.88
N ALA A 448 -9.12 11.09 3.65
CA ALA A 448 -8.73 9.70 3.43
C ALA A 448 -9.96 8.83 3.72
N LEU A 449 -10.23 7.87 2.85
CA LEU A 449 -11.30 6.87 3.07
C LEU A 449 -11.04 6.04 4.33
N VAL A 450 -9.79 6.01 4.77
CA VAL A 450 -9.33 5.26 5.94
C VAL A 450 -8.53 6.20 6.86
N PRO A 451 -8.89 6.34 8.16
CA PRO A 451 -8.13 7.14 9.11
C PRO A 451 -6.70 6.58 9.25
N SER A 452 -5.74 7.26 8.64
CA SER A 452 -4.33 6.91 8.72
C SER A 452 -3.51 8.16 9.02
N SER A 453 -2.25 7.96 9.41
CA SER A 453 -1.33 9.08 9.57
C SER A 453 -1.25 9.86 8.25
N PRO A 454 -1.32 11.21 8.27
CA PRO A 454 -1.32 12.00 7.05
C PRO A 454 -0.12 11.64 6.17
N LYS A 455 -0.39 11.21 4.93
CA LYS A 455 0.68 10.90 3.98
C LYS A 455 1.35 12.19 3.53
N ILE A 456 2.67 12.11 3.39
CA ILE A 456 3.52 13.25 3.04
C ILE A 456 4.18 12.93 1.71
N TYR A 457 3.93 13.75 0.70
CA TYR A 457 4.41 13.55 -0.66
C TYR A 457 5.47 14.56 -1.06
N ARG A 458 6.45 14.11 -1.87
CA ARG A 458 7.27 15.01 -2.67
C ARG A 458 6.43 15.65 -3.77
N ARG A 459 6.39 16.99 -3.79
CA ARG A 459 5.48 17.78 -4.64
C ARG A 459 5.77 17.62 -6.14
N ASP A 460 7.03 17.48 -6.51
CA ASP A 460 7.50 17.36 -7.89
C ASP A 460 7.24 15.99 -8.52
N ASN A 461 7.02 14.96 -7.70
CA ASN A 461 6.72 13.60 -8.14
C ASN A 461 5.24 13.21 -7.99
N LEU A 462 4.45 13.97 -7.22
CA LEU A 462 3.05 13.66 -6.98
C LEU A 462 2.19 13.82 -8.26
N ILE A 463 1.53 12.73 -8.64
CA ILE A 463 0.47 12.68 -9.64
C ILE A 463 -0.86 12.37 -8.92
N ILE A 464 -1.90 13.11 -9.28
CA ILE A 464 -3.25 12.93 -8.75
C ILE A 464 -4.16 12.52 -9.92
N TYR A 465 -4.63 11.28 -9.91
CA TYR A 465 -5.58 10.77 -10.90
C TYR A 465 -7.02 11.11 -10.46
N GLY A 466 -7.82 11.70 -11.34
CA GLY A 466 -9.24 12.00 -11.06
C GLY A 466 -10.25 11.10 -11.79
N ASN A 467 -9.77 10.27 -12.72
CA ASN A 467 -10.55 9.25 -13.42
C ASN A 467 -10.43 7.91 -12.68
N VAL A 468 -10.96 7.85 -11.46
CA VAL A 468 -10.77 6.70 -10.57
C VAL A 468 -12.07 5.95 -10.41
N ALA A 469 -12.04 4.63 -10.57
CA ALA A 469 -13.15 3.75 -10.25
C ALA A 469 -12.65 2.52 -9.45
N PRO A 470 -13.34 2.12 -8.37
CA PRO A 470 -13.12 0.85 -7.70
C PRO A 470 -13.37 -0.32 -8.66
N ALA A 471 -12.55 -1.34 -8.51
CA ALA A 471 -12.65 -2.59 -9.24
C ALA A 471 -12.41 -3.77 -8.32
N THR A 472 -13.07 -4.88 -8.63
CA THR A 472 -12.89 -6.15 -7.93
C THR A 472 -12.41 -7.21 -8.90
N HIS A 473 -11.67 -8.17 -8.36
CA HIS A 473 -11.21 -9.34 -9.08
C HIS A 473 -12.41 -10.16 -9.60
N GLY A 474 -12.22 -10.78 -10.75
CA GLY A 474 -13.19 -11.64 -11.40
C GLY A 474 -13.89 -10.99 -12.60
N GLU A 475 -14.63 -11.85 -13.30
CA GLU A 475 -15.36 -11.55 -14.53
C GLU A 475 -16.84 -11.92 -14.38
N THR A 476 -17.73 -11.03 -14.82
CA THR A 476 -19.17 -11.29 -14.84
C THR A 476 -19.54 -12.27 -15.96
N VAL A 477 -20.24 -13.34 -15.61
CA VAL A 477 -20.77 -14.38 -16.51
C VAL A 477 -22.29 -14.43 -16.37
N SER A 478 -22.98 -14.71 -17.49
CA SER A 478 -24.41 -14.99 -17.49
C SER A 478 -24.69 -16.26 -18.27
N GLU A 479 -25.47 -17.16 -17.68
CA GLU A 479 -25.78 -18.46 -18.28
C GLU A 479 -27.20 -18.94 -17.96
N VAL A 480 -27.73 -19.79 -18.84
CA VAL A 480 -28.99 -20.51 -18.62
C VAL A 480 -28.69 -21.79 -17.87
N LEU A 481 -29.23 -21.94 -16.66
CA LEU A 481 -29.06 -23.14 -15.84
C LEU A 481 -29.94 -24.29 -16.34
N GLY A 482 -31.18 -24.00 -16.70
CA GLY A 482 -32.10 -25.01 -17.21
C GLY A 482 -33.57 -24.57 -17.24
N SER A 483 -34.45 -25.57 -17.27
CA SER A 483 -35.90 -25.45 -17.33
C SER A 483 -36.50 -25.84 -15.98
N GLY A 484 -37.31 -24.97 -15.38
CA GLY A 484 -38.06 -25.30 -14.17
C GLY A 484 -39.26 -26.20 -14.49
N ASP A 485 -39.63 -27.04 -13.53
CA ASP A 485 -40.85 -27.87 -13.55
C ASP A 485 -41.66 -27.72 -12.26
N GLY A 486 -42.81 -27.06 -12.30
CA GLY A 486 -43.65 -26.85 -11.11
C GLY A 486 -44.19 -28.12 -10.44
N ALA A 487 -44.11 -29.27 -11.10
CA ALA A 487 -44.46 -30.55 -10.48
C ALA A 487 -43.38 -31.08 -9.52
N GLN A 488 -42.11 -30.66 -9.69
CA GLN A 488 -40.98 -31.18 -8.91
C GLN A 488 -40.63 -30.29 -7.71
N ALA A 489 -40.52 -30.91 -6.55
CA ALA A 489 -40.01 -30.29 -5.33
C ALA A 489 -38.47 -30.31 -5.29
N ASN A 490 -37.86 -29.36 -4.57
CA ASN A 490 -36.41 -29.31 -4.30
C ASN A 490 -35.53 -29.41 -5.57
N GLN A 491 -35.97 -28.81 -6.67
CA GLN A 491 -35.19 -28.83 -7.90
C GLN A 491 -33.82 -28.18 -7.70
N THR A 492 -32.81 -28.80 -8.29
CA THR A 492 -31.42 -28.38 -8.19
C THR A 492 -30.81 -28.11 -9.56
N PHE A 493 -29.99 -27.07 -9.66
CA PHE A 493 -29.23 -26.74 -10.86
C PHE A 493 -27.78 -26.44 -10.50
N LYS A 494 -26.83 -26.89 -11.31
CA LYS A 494 -25.41 -26.60 -11.14
C LYS A 494 -25.00 -25.40 -11.98
N LEU A 495 -24.17 -24.52 -11.43
CA LEU A 495 -23.45 -23.53 -12.24
C LEU A 495 -22.49 -24.27 -13.19
N LYS A 496 -22.40 -23.83 -14.45
CA LYS A 496 -21.64 -24.56 -15.49
C LYS A 496 -20.16 -24.17 -15.54
N GLN A 497 -19.80 -22.99 -15.04
CA GLN A 497 -18.41 -22.57 -14.90
C GLN A 497 -17.82 -23.08 -13.58
N ALA A 498 -16.52 -23.36 -13.52
CA ALA A 498 -15.80 -23.72 -12.30
C ALA A 498 -14.37 -23.15 -12.34
N PRO A 499 -13.82 -22.57 -11.25
CA PRO A 499 -14.51 -22.16 -10.01
C PRO A 499 -15.59 -21.11 -10.31
N ALA A 500 -16.79 -21.35 -9.79
CA ALA A 500 -18.01 -20.78 -10.35
C ALA A 500 -18.37 -19.40 -9.79
N LEU A 501 -18.23 -19.19 -8.48
CA LEU A 501 -18.86 -18.07 -7.79
C LEU A 501 -17.85 -17.24 -7.01
N THR A 502 -17.73 -15.98 -7.41
CA THR A 502 -17.01 -14.95 -6.68
C THR A 502 -17.86 -14.37 -5.57
N TYR A 503 -17.25 -14.23 -4.40
CA TYR A 503 -17.80 -13.46 -3.30
C TYR A 503 -17.05 -12.14 -3.21
N THR A 504 -17.76 -11.07 -2.87
CA THR A 504 -17.19 -9.77 -2.57
C THR A 504 -17.25 -9.52 -1.08
N ARG A 505 -16.37 -8.66 -0.58
CA ARG A 505 -16.38 -8.25 0.82
C ARG A 505 -17.75 -7.68 1.24
N SER A 506 -18.17 -7.99 2.46
CA SER A 506 -19.46 -7.57 3.04
C SER A 506 -19.35 -7.37 4.54
N THR A 507 -20.21 -6.53 5.12
CA THR A 507 -20.38 -6.43 6.58
C THR A 507 -21.28 -7.54 7.16
N ASP A 508 -21.86 -8.39 6.32
CA ASP A 508 -22.66 -9.53 6.76
C ASP A 508 -21.84 -10.52 7.63
N PRO A 509 -22.50 -11.32 8.49
CA PRO A 509 -21.85 -12.43 9.18
C PRO A 509 -21.08 -13.33 8.19
N GLY A 510 -19.76 -13.45 8.40
CA GLY A 510 -18.83 -14.17 7.51
C GLY A 510 -17.99 -13.28 6.57
N GLY A 511 -18.27 -11.98 6.48
CA GLY A 511 -17.43 -11.01 5.77
C GLY A 511 -17.52 -11.04 4.24
N ALA A 512 -18.45 -11.83 3.68
CA ALA A 512 -18.52 -12.11 2.25
C ALA A 512 -19.97 -12.16 1.76
N ALA A 513 -20.25 -11.50 0.63
CA ALA A 513 -21.52 -11.51 -0.07
C ALA A 513 -21.40 -12.22 -1.42
N SER A 514 -22.37 -13.10 -1.69
CA SER A 514 -22.50 -13.81 -2.97
C SER A 514 -22.84 -12.83 -4.10
N THR A 515 -22.15 -12.97 -5.23
CA THR A 515 -22.47 -12.20 -6.46
C THR A 515 -23.58 -12.86 -7.29
N LEU A 516 -24.11 -14.00 -6.83
CA LEU A 516 -25.08 -14.81 -7.57
C LEU A 516 -26.45 -14.15 -7.62
N GLN A 517 -26.92 -13.88 -8.83
CA GLN A 517 -28.29 -13.49 -9.11
C GLN A 517 -28.97 -14.57 -9.94
N VAL A 518 -30.01 -15.18 -9.37
CA VAL A 518 -30.85 -16.15 -10.09
C VAL A 518 -32.16 -15.50 -10.48
N ARG A 519 -32.49 -15.55 -11.77
CA ARG A 519 -33.77 -15.10 -12.30
C ARG A 519 -34.54 -16.26 -12.91
N VAL A 520 -35.82 -16.36 -12.57
CA VAL A 520 -36.74 -17.34 -13.16
C VAL A 520 -37.88 -16.60 -13.83
N ASN A 521 -38.09 -16.83 -15.13
CA ASN A 521 -38.97 -16.00 -15.95
C ASN A 521 -38.64 -14.49 -15.82
N ASP A 522 -37.35 -14.17 -15.80
CA ASP A 522 -36.80 -12.82 -15.62
C ASP A 522 -37.13 -12.13 -14.26
N LEU A 523 -37.79 -12.84 -13.33
CA LEU A 523 -38.01 -12.40 -11.95
C LEU A 523 -36.85 -12.82 -11.06
N LEU A 524 -36.35 -11.90 -10.23
CA LEU A 524 -35.30 -12.18 -9.24
C LEU A 524 -35.81 -13.11 -8.13
N TRP A 525 -35.01 -14.12 -7.83
CA TRP A 525 -35.12 -14.98 -6.65
C TRP A 525 -34.00 -14.62 -5.69
N HIS A 526 -34.23 -14.76 -4.39
CA HIS A 526 -33.32 -14.34 -3.34
C HIS A 526 -32.59 -15.52 -2.71
N GLU A 527 -31.27 -15.42 -2.58
CA GLU A 527 -30.47 -16.41 -1.89
C GLU A 527 -30.75 -16.34 -0.38
N VAL A 528 -30.93 -17.50 0.26
CA VAL A 528 -31.08 -17.61 1.71
C VAL A 528 -30.17 -18.72 2.28
N PRO A 529 -29.68 -18.57 3.53
CA PRO A 529 -28.85 -19.60 4.18
C PRO A 529 -29.59 -20.91 4.42
N THR A 530 -30.91 -20.84 4.63
CA THR A 530 -31.75 -22.03 4.81
C THR A 530 -33.16 -21.79 4.29
N LEU A 531 -33.75 -22.85 3.73
CA LEU A 531 -35.17 -22.89 3.36
C LEU A 531 -36.06 -23.19 4.57
N PHE A 532 -35.48 -23.59 5.70
CA PHE A 532 -36.22 -23.86 6.94
C PHE A 532 -36.99 -22.61 7.40
N GLU A 533 -38.22 -22.81 7.90
CA GLU A 533 -39.14 -21.75 8.36
C GLU A 533 -39.49 -20.67 7.32
N ARG A 534 -39.29 -20.94 6.02
CA ARG A 534 -39.70 -20.03 4.93
C ARG A 534 -41.08 -20.36 4.40
N GLY A 535 -41.82 -19.33 4.00
CA GLY A 535 -43.17 -19.47 3.46
C GLY A 535 -43.21 -20.16 2.08
N PRO A 536 -44.32 -20.85 1.74
CA PRO A 536 -44.45 -21.68 0.54
C PRO A 536 -44.47 -20.92 -0.79
N ARG A 537 -44.55 -19.58 -0.75
CA ARG A 537 -44.59 -18.69 -1.93
C ARG A 537 -43.39 -17.75 -2.03
N GLU A 538 -42.45 -17.87 -1.10
CA GLU A 538 -41.25 -17.04 -1.12
C GLU A 538 -40.35 -17.46 -2.30
N ARG A 539 -39.94 -16.49 -3.12
CA ARG A 539 -39.04 -16.71 -4.27
C ARG A 539 -37.61 -16.76 -3.77
N ILE A 540 -37.25 -17.89 -3.19
CA ILE A 540 -35.96 -18.09 -2.53
C ILE A 540 -35.27 -19.35 -3.04
N PHE A 541 -33.95 -19.33 -2.96
CA PHE A 541 -33.11 -20.49 -3.23
C PHE A 541 -31.97 -20.54 -2.20
N THR A 542 -31.32 -21.69 -2.11
CA THR A 542 -30.11 -21.85 -1.33
C THR A 542 -29.00 -22.46 -2.17
N THR A 543 -27.75 -22.24 -1.77
CA THR A 543 -26.56 -22.71 -2.47
C THR A 543 -25.82 -23.75 -1.64
N GLU A 544 -25.25 -24.73 -2.32
CA GLU A 544 -24.34 -25.74 -1.76
C GLU A 544 -23.05 -25.73 -2.59
N LEU A 545 -21.90 -25.61 -1.91
CA LEU A 545 -20.57 -25.68 -2.53
C LEU A 545 -20.06 -27.11 -2.45
N ALA A 546 -19.70 -27.69 -3.59
CA ALA A 546 -19.09 -29.02 -3.69
C ALA A 546 -17.55 -28.95 -3.67
N ASP A 547 -16.91 -30.12 -3.48
CA ASP A 547 -15.45 -30.28 -3.37
C ASP A 547 -14.66 -29.77 -4.59
N ASP A 548 -15.25 -29.80 -5.78
CA ASP A 548 -14.64 -29.33 -7.02
C ASP A 548 -14.87 -27.83 -7.29
N GLY A 549 -15.33 -27.09 -6.29
CA GLY A 549 -15.65 -25.66 -6.40
C GLY A 549 -16.94 -25.38 -7.18
N LYS A 550 -17.73 -26.40 -7.53
CA LYS A 550 -19.03 -26.22 -8.19
C LYS A 550 -20.10 -25.86 -7.18
N VAL A 551 -20.89 -24.85 -7.53
CA VAL A 551 -22.05 -24.42 -6.76
C VAL A 551 -23.32 -25.06 -7.33
N THR A 552 -24.10 -25.68 -6.44
CA THR A 552 -25.44 -26.19 -6.73
C THR A 552 -26.48 -25.27 -6.10
N VAL A 553 -27.41 -24.78 -6.92
CA VAL A 553 -28.56 -23.98 -6.51
C VAL A 553 -29.74 -24.91 -6.27
N ARG A 554 -30.36 -24.84 -5.08
CA ARG A 554 -31.52 -25.64 -4.67
C ARG A 554 -32.72 -24.73 -4.38
N PHE A 555 -33.86 -25.06 -4.98
CA PHE A 555 -35.12 -24.33 -4.81
C PHE A 555 -36.06 -25.00 -3.80
N GLY A 556 -37.17 -24.32 -3.46
CA GLY A 556 -38.15 -24.81 -2.50
C GLY A 556 -38.99 -26.00 -2.97
N ASP A 557 -39.65 -26.65 -2.02
CA ASP A 557 -40.56 -27.78 -2.21
C ASP A 557 -42.04 -27.38 -2.26
N GLY A 558 -42.36 -26.08 -2.16
CA GLY A 558 -43.72 -25.55 -2.11
C GLY A 558 -44.36 -25.54 -0.73
N GLU A 559 -43.65 -26.03 0.31
CA GLU A 559 -43.95 -25.79 1.73
C GLU A 559 -42.94 -24.82 2.32
N ARG A 560 -41.65 -25.07 2.05
CA ARG A 560 -40.47 -24.31 2.45
C ARG A 560 -39.85 -23.63 1.24
N GLY A 561 -40.38 -22.45 0.91
CA GLY A 561 -40.05 -21.73 -0.33
C GLY A 561 -40.86 -22.19 -1.55
N ALA A 562 -40.97 -21.31 -2.55
CA ALA A 562 -41.77 -21.60 -3.73
C ALA A 562 -41.11 -22.64 -4.64
N ARG A 563 -41.94 -23.49 -5.26
CA ARG A 563 -41.52 -24.31 -6.39
C ARG A 563 -41.26 -23.44 -7.60
N LEU A 564 -40.37 -23.91 -8.48
CA LEU A 564 -40.13 -23.25 -9.75
C LEU A 564 -41.38 -23.31 -10.64
N PRO A 565 -41.76 -22.21 -11.32
CA PRO A 565 -42.75 -22.29 -12.38
C PRO A 565 -42.23 -23.11 -13.57
N SER A 566 -43.12 -23.92 -14.17
CA SER A 566 -42.78 -24.67 -15.39
C SER A 566 -42.44 -23.72 -16.54
N GLY A 567 -41.31 -23.94 -17.21
CA GLY A 567 -40.89 -23.14 -18.36
C GLY A 567 -39.64 -23.70 -19.02
N ALA A 568 -39.42 -23.34 -20.29
CA ALA A 568 -38.24 -23.76 -21.04
C ALA A 568 -37.11 -22.76 -20.86
N GLN A 569 -35.93 -23.22 -20.42
CA GLN A 569 -34.71 -22.40 -20.28
C GLN A 569 -34.94 -21.12 -19.45
N ASN A 570 -35.88 -21.20 -18.51
CA ASN A 570 -36.36 -20.04 -17.78
C ASN A 570 -35.56 -19.73 -16.52
N VAL A 571 -34.68 -20.63 -16.09
CA VAL A 571 -33.78 -20.43 -14.94
C VAL A 571 -32.44 -19.91 -15.47
N LYS A 572 -32.14 -18.65 -15.16
CA LYS A 572 -30.91 -17.95 -15.58
C LYS A 572 -30.12 -17.52 -14.35
N ALA A 573 -28.80 -17.61 -14.42
CA ALA A 573 -27.89 -17.13 -13.40
C ALA A 573 -26.93 -16.10 -13.99
N THR A 574 -26.71 -15.03 -13.24
CA THR A 574 -25.65 -14.05 -13.48
C THR A 574 -24.80 -13.99 -12.22
N TYR A 575 -23.50 -14.17 -12.35
CA TYR A 575 -22.56 -14.21 -11.23
C TYR A 575 -21.18 -13.82 -11.73
N ARG A 576 -20.25 -13.60 -10.81
CA ARG A 576 -18.84 -13.36 -11.15
C ARG A 576 -18.02 -14.64 -10.95
N ARG A 577 -17.00 -14.84 -11.79
CA ARG A 577 -16.00 -15.91 -11.65
C ARG A 577 -14.61 -15.31 -11.40
N GLY A 578 -13.81 -15.95 -10.55
CA GLY A 578 -12.49 -15.46 -10.14
C GLY A 578 -12.49 -15.09 -8.65
N ILE A 579 -11.73 -15.83 -7.87
CA ILE A 579 -11.59 -15.70 -6.40
C ILE A 579 -10.15 -15.99 -6.01
N GLY A 580 -9.84 -15.83 -4.73
CA GLY A 580 -8.59 -16.32 -4.16
C GLY A 580 -7.44 -15.32 -4.28
N LEU A 581 -6.31 -15.77 -3.75
CA LEU A 581 -5.09 -15.01 -3.59
C LEU A 581 -4.39 -14.70 -4.91
N GLU A 582 -4.73 -15.41 -5.99
CA GLU A 582 -4.30 -15.05 -7.34
C GLU A 582 -4.71 -13.61 -7.71
N GLY A 583 -5.79 -13.09 -7.12
CA GLY A 583 -6.21 -11.70 -7.30
C GLY A 583 -5.30 -10.65 -6.65
N LEU A 584 -4.33 -11.02 -5.80
CA LEU A 584 -3.43 -10.09 -5.10
C LEU A 584 -2.33 -9.53 -6.01
N VAL A 585 -2.76 -8.78 -7.03
CA VAL A 585 -1.88 -8.17 -8.02
C VAL A 585 -1.13 -6.96 -7.46
N ARG A 586 0.14 -6.83 -7.82
CA ARG A 586 1.01 -5.74 -7.37
C ARG A 586 0.57 -4.39 -7.96
N ALA A 587 0.99 -3.30 -7.33
CA ALA A 587 0.80 -1.96 -7.89
C ALA A 587 1.44 -1.86 -9.30
N GLY A 588 0.67 -1.37 -10.27
CA GLY A 588 1.05 -1.21 -11.67
C GLY A 588 0.95 -2.47 -12.53
N GLN A 589 0.53 -3.61 -11.97
CA GLN A 589 0.42 -4.86 -12.70
C GLN A 589 -0.83 -4.93 -13.60
N LEU A 590 -1.93 -4.27 -13.21
CA LEU A 590 -3.14 -4.10 -14.03
C LEU A 590 -2.88 -3.01 -15.06
N SER A 591 -2.79 -3.38 -16.34
CA SER A 591 -2.48 -2.40 -17.41
C SER A 591 -3.19 -2.66 -18.74
N THR A 592 -3.76 -3.85 -18.94
CA THR A 592 -4.35 -4.26 -20.23
C THR A 592 -5.86 -4.09 -20.21
N LEU A 593 -6.40 -3.13 -20.98
CA LEU A 593 -7.85 -3.01 -21.18
C LEU A 593 -8.35 -4.08 -22.15
N LEU A 594 -9.27 -4.96 -21.72
CA LEU A 594 -9.87 -5.99 -22.58
C LEU A 594 -10.95 -5.43 -23.50
N THR A 595 -11.71 -4.45 -23.00
CA THR A 595 -12.64 -3.65 -23.79
C THR A 595 -12.17 -2.21 -23.79
N ARG A 596 -12.00 -1.63 -24.98
CA ARG A 596 -11.53 -0.25 -25.15
C ARG A 596 -12.64 0.63 -25.74
N PRO A 597 -13.47 1.29 -24.91
CA PRO A 597 -14.36 2.33 -25.36
C PRO A 597 -13.60 3.42 -26.14
N PRO A 598 -14.20 4.04 -27.17
CA PRO A 598 -13.58 5.15 -27.90
C PRO A 598 -13.15 6.28 -26.95
N GLY A 599 -11.88 6.73 -27.07
CA GLY A 599 -11.29 7.77 -26.23
C GLY A 599 -10.58 7.27 -24.97
N LEU A 600 -10.73 6.01 -24.58
CA LEU A 600 -9.97 5.41 -23.47
C LEU A 600 -8.65 4.82 -23.97
N LYS A 601 -7.53 5.19 -23.35
CA LYS A 601 -6.18 4.78 -23.76
C LYS A 601 -5.64 3.61 -22.94
N SER A 602 -5.67 3.73 -21.61
CA SER A 602 -5.14 2.72 -20.68
C SER A 602 -5.83 2.81 -19.32
N ALA A 603 -5.65 1.79 -18.49
CA ALA A 603 -6.02 1.78 -17.09
C ALA A 603 -4.83 1.25 -16.29
N ILE A 604 -4.63 1.75 -15.07
CA ILE A 604 -3.55 1.33 -14.18
C ILE A 604 -4.05 1.19 -12.74
N ASN A 605 -3.39 0.37 -11.92
CA ASN A 605 -3.61 0.30 -10.47
C ASN A 605 -2.41 0.84 -9.66
N PRO A 606 -2.36 2.14 -9.31
CA PRO A 606 -1.30 2.67 -8.46
C PRO A 606 -1.22 2.10 -7.03
N ILE A 607 -2.26 1.41 -6.57
CA ILE A 607 -2.31 0.68 -5.29
C ILE A 607 -2.35 -0.83 -5.63
N ALA A 608 -1.68 -1.65 -4.83
CA ALA A 608 -1.75 -3.11 -4.95
C ALA A 608 -3.16 -3.59 -4.56
N ALA A 609 -3.62 -4.69 -5.15
CA ALA A 609 -4.89 -5.26 -4.74
C ALA A 609 -4.80 -5.86 -3.33
N GLU A 610 -5.88 -5.69 -2.57
CA GLU A 610 -5.99 -6.19 -1.19
C GLU A 610 -7.33 -6.89 -0.96
N GLY A 611 -7.55 -7.44 0.24
CA GLY A 611 -8.84 -7.99 0.65
C GLY A 611 -9.23 -9.33 0.01
N ALA A 612 -8.34 -9.94 -0.78
CA ALA A 612 -8.57 -11.28 -1.31
C ALA A 612 -8.46 -12.34 -0.21
N ASP A 613 -9.21 -13.44 -0.36
CA ASP A 613 -9.11 -14.58 0.54
C ASP A 613 -9.39 -15.88 -0.19
N GLU A 614 -8.78 -16.98 0.25
CA GLU A 614 -9.09 -18.32 -0.28
C GLU A 614 -10.39 -18.87 0.32
N PRO A 615 -11.10 -19.75 -0.40
CA PRO A 615 -12.08 -20.62 0.22
C PRO A 615 -11.46 -21.38 1.38
N GLU A 616 -12.27 -21.60 2.42
CA GLU A 616 -11.80 -22.30 3.61
C GLU A 616 -11.23 -23.69 3.27
N SER A 617 -10.03 -23.95 3.79
CA SER A 617 -9.40 -25.26 3.67
C SER A 617 -10.18 -26.30 4.48
N PHE A 618 -9.94 -27.57 4.14
CA PHE A 618 -10.52 -28.68 4.88
C PHE A 618 -10.11 -28.66 6.37
N ASP A 619 -8.82 -28.49 6.64
CA ASP A 619 -8.28 -28.48 8.01
C ASP A 619 -8.87 -27.33 8.83
N ASN A 620 -8.99 -26.14 8.23
CA ASN A 620 -9.62 -24.99 8.90
C ASN A 620 -11.10 -25.26 9.20
N ALA A 621 -11.85 -25.88 8.27
CA ALA A 621 -13.24 -26.21 8.49
C ALA A 621 -13.44 -27.23 9.64
N GLN A 622 -12.50 -28.18 9.82
CA GLN A 622 -12.53 -29.12 10.95
C GLN A 622 -12.32 -28.41 12.29
N GLU A 623 -11.51 -27.35 12.33
CA GLU A 623 -11.30 -26.56 13.53
C GLU A 623 -12.45 -25.58 13.77
N ASN A 624 -12.97 -24.95 12.72
CA ASN A 624 -13.91 -23.84 12.81
C ASN A 624 -15.37 -24.26 12.96
N ALA A 625 -15.80 -25.35 12.31
CA ALA A 625 -17.21 -25.75 12.30
C ALA A 625 -17.82 -25.96 13.71
N PRO A 626 -17.13 -26.54 14.71
CA PRO A 626 -17.67 -26.67 16.06
C PRO A 626 -17.97 -25.33 16.74
N PHE A 627 -17.30 -24.24 16.36
CA PHE A 627 -17.43 -22.94 17.01
C PHE A 627 -18.80 -22.29 16.81
N THR A 628 -19.50 -22.57 15.70
CA THR A 628 -20.85 -22.01 15.49
C THR A 628 -21.87 -22.55 16.49
N VAL A 629 -21.71 -23.80 16.92
CA VAL A 629 -22.56 -24.42 17.95
C VAL A 629 -22.18 -23.92 19.35
N LEU A 630 -20.89 -23.62 19.60
CA LEU A 630 -20.43 -23.10 20.89
C LEU A 630 -20.87 -21.65 21.11
N THR A 631 -20.92 -20.85 20.04
CA THR A 631 -21.28 -19.41 20.09
C THR A 631 -22.78 -19.16 19.90
N LEU A 632 -23.53 -20.11 19.31
CA LEU A 632 -24.95 -19.93 18.91
C LEU A 632 -25.16 -18.63 18.11
N GLU A 633 -24.22 -18.34 17.21
CA GLU A 633 -24.19 -17.12 16.39
C GLU A 633 -24.12 -15.81 17.18
N ARG A 634 -23.63 -15.84 18.43
CA ARG A 634 -23.43 -14.64 19.25
C ARG A 634 -21.99 -14.50 19.73
N VAL A 635 -21.50 -13.26 19.73
CA VAL A 635 -20.16 -12.92 20.21
C VAL A 635 -20.23 -12.38 21.64
N VAL A 636 -19.79 -13.18 22.62
CA VAL A 636 -19.91 -12.84 24.05
C VAL A 636 -18.57 -12.97 24.81
N SER A 637 -17.95 -14.14 24.73
CA SER A 637 -16.67 -14.45 25.38
C SER A 637 -15.48 -14.00 24.52
N LEU A 638 -14.29 -13.79 25.10
CA LEU A 638 -13.08 -13.47 24.32
C LEU A 638 -12.80 -14.52 23.24
N GLN A 639 -13.05 -15.79 23.54
CA GLN A 639 -12.91 -16.88 22.57
C GLN A 639 -13.90 -16.71 21.40
N ASP A 640 -15.15 -16.30 21.68
CA ASP A 640 -16.15 -16.06 20.64
C ASP A 640 -15.71 -14.91 19.71
N TYR A 641 -15.08 -13.86 20.25
CA TYR A 641 -14.52 -12.78 19.44
C TYR A 641 -13.39 -13.28 18.53
N GLU A 642 -12.51 -14.17 19.02
CA GLU A 642 -11.47 -14.79 18.19
C GLU A 642 -12.06 -15.65 17.08
N ASP A 643 -12.98 -16.55 17.43
CA ASP A 643 -13.53 -17.54 16.51
C ASP A 643 -14.42 -16.89 15.46
N PHE A 644 -15.25 -15.92 15.85
CA PHE A 644 -16.03 -15.11 14.91
C PHE A 644 -15.11 -14.37 13.94
N SER A 645 -14.08 -13.70 14.44
CA SER A 645 -13.14 -12.95 13.60
C SER A 645 -12.33 -13.86 12.67
N ARG A 646 -11.92 -15.05 13.13
CA ARG A 646 -11.21 -16.04 12.29
C ARG A 646 -12.10 -16.58 11.17
N SER A 647 -13.41 -16.67 11.41
CA SER A 647 -14.40 -17.03 10.38
C SER A 647 -14.75 -15.89 9.41
N TYR A 648 -14.31 -14.67 9.70
CA TYR A 648 -14.59 -13.49 8.88
C TYR A 648 -13.66 -13.44 7.66
N ALA A 649 -14.21 -13.09 6.49
CA ALA A 649 -13.41 -13.01 5.28
C ALA A 649 -12.32 -11.92 5.33
N GLY A 650 -11.14 -12.22 4.80
CA GLY A 650 -9.97 -11.36 4.87
C GLY A 650 -9.19 -11.46 6.19
N ILE A 651 -9.61 -12.30 7.14
CA ILE A 651 -8.91 -12.57 8.39
C ILE A 651 -8.45 -14.03 8.42
N ALA A 652 -7.16 -14.24 8.67
CA ALA A 652 -6.54 -15.57 8.74
C ALA A 652 -6.20 -15.99 10.17
N LYS A 653 -5.77 -15.04 11.03
CA LYS A 653 -5.52 -15.28 12.45
C LYS A 653 -6.11 -14.17 13.30
N THR A 654 -6.55 -14.52 14.50
CA THR A 654 -7.04 -13.56 15.49
C THR A 654 -6.63 -13.98 16.90
N LEU A 655 -6.33 -12.99 17.73
CA LEU A 655 -6.21 -13.10 19.19
C LEU A 655 -7.02 -11.97 19.83
N ALA A 656 -7.84 -12.31 20.82
CA ALA A 656 -8.64 -11.37 21.59
C ALA A 656 -8.10 -11.20 23.00
N THR A 657 -7.92 -9.96 23.42
CA THR A 657 -7.65 -9.60 24.81
C THR A 657 -8.70 -8.62 25.30
N TRP A 658 -8.85 -8.53 26.62
CA TRP A 658 -9.67 -7.48 27.21
C TRP A 658 -8.87 -6.18 27.35
N THR A 659 -9.57 -5.06 27.30
CA THR A 659 -9.02 -3.71 27.49
C THR A 659 -9.84 -2.92 28.49
N TRP A 660 -9.27 -1.85 29.03
CA TRP A 660 -9.93 -0.96 29.97
C TRP A 660 -9.56 0.48 29.68
N ASP A 661 -10.50 1.29 29.19
CA ASP A 661 -10.25 2.68 28.82
C ASP A 661 -10.30 3.70 29.96
N GLY A 662 -10.33 3.21 31.20
CA GLY A 662 -10.53 4.02 32.40
C GLY A 662 -11.99 4.12 32.83
N ARG A 663 -12.96 3.76 31.97
CA ARG A 663 -14.40 3.85 32.25
C ARG A 663 -15.15 2.54 31.97
N THR A 664 -14.81 1.84 30.88
CA THR A 664 -15.49 0.61 30.47
C THR A 664 -14.47 -0.47 30.06
N ARG A 665 -14.90 -1.74 30.16
CA ARG A 665 -14.17 -2.87 29.56
C ARG A 665 -14.49 -2.90 28.07
N GLY A 666 -13.45 -3.08 27.25
CA GLY A 666 -13.57 -3.34 25.83
C GLY A 666 -12.81 -4.60 25.41
N VAL A 667 -12.84 -4.90 24.13
CA VAL A 667 -12.11 -6.00 23.50
C VAL A 667 -11.10 -5.44 22.51
N PHE A 668 -9.88 -5.98 22.53
CA PHE A 668 -8.85 -5.67 21.55
C PHE A 668 -8.47 -6.92 20.79
N LEU A 669 -8.62 -6.84 19.48
CA LEU A 669 -8.32 -7.89 18.53
C LEU A 669 -7.00 -7.58 17.85
N THR A 670 -6.04 -8.50 17.99
CA THR A 670 -4.91 -8.57 17.09
C THR A 670 -5.28 -9.51 15.94
N VAL A 671 -5.19 -9.02 14.71
CA VAL A 671 -5.57 -9.76 13.50
C VAL A 671 -4.44 -9.81 12.49
N ALA A 672 -4.44 -10.83 11.64
CA ALA A 672 -3.62 -10.91 10.43
C ALA A 672 -4.50 -11.33 9.26
N GLY A 673 -4.26 -10.75 8.09
CA GLY A 673 -4.87 -11.18 6.84
C GLY A 673 -4.21 -12.46 6.30
N PRO A 674 -4.69 -12.97 5.16
CA PRO A 674 -4.08 -14.11 4.47
C PRO A 674 -2.60 -13.89 4.19
N LEU A 675 -1.82 -14.98 4.22
CA LEU A 675 -0.35 -14.97 4.04
C LEU A 675 0.43 -14.07 5.03
N GLY A 676 -0.20 -13.54 6.07
CA GLY A 676 0.41 -12.61 7.01
C GLY A 676 0.32 -11.15 6.61
N ASP A 677 -0.55 -10.81 5.64
CA ASP A 677 -0.80 -9.42 5.25
C ASP A 677 -1.37 -8.59 6.40
N ALA A 678 -1.04 -7.31 6.40
CA ALA A 678 -1.64 -6.35 7.30
C ALA A 678 -3.12 -6.13 6.92
N VAL A 679 -4.00 -6.22 7.91
CA VAL A 679 -5.41 -5.87 7.80
C VAL A 679 -5.55 -4.36 7.64
N SER A 680 -6.18 -3.93 6.54
CA SER A 680 -6.48 -2.52 6.28
C SER A 680 -7.52 -1.99 7.27
N ALA A 681 -7.52 -0.69 7.55
CA ALA A 681 -8.44 -0.16 8.55
C ALA A 681 -9.90 -0.19 8.10
N SER A 682 -10.19 -0.21 6.79
CA SER A 682 -11.56 -0.48 6.34
C SER A 682 -12.00 -1.89 6.73
N LEU A 683 -11.13 -2.91 6.58
CA LEU A 683 -11.47 -4.30 6.90
C LEU A 683 -11.67 -4.49 8.40
N ALA A 684 -10.87 -3.77 9.20
CA ALA A 684 -11.09 -3.65 10.63
C ALA A 684 -12.45 -3.04 10.97
N ASP A 685 -12.87 -1.97 10.31
CA ASP A 685 -14.17 -1.31 10.57
C ASP A 685 -15.37 -2.19 10.17
N ASP A 686 -15.28 -2.90 9.04
CA ASP A 686 -16.31 -3.86 8.63
C ASP A 686 -16.43 -5.02 9.62
N LEU A 687 -15.29 -5.57 10.09
CA LEU A 687 -15.26 -6.60 11.12
C LEU A 687 -15.87 -6.10 12.44
N ILE A 688 -15.55 -4.88 12.87
CA ILE A 688 -16.15 -4.27 14.07
C ILE A 688 -17.67 -4.16 13.92
N THR A 689 -18.14 -3.71 12.75
CA THR A 689 -19.58 -3.60 12.45
C THR A 689 -20.25 -4.98 12.54
N ALA A 690 -19.66 -6.01 11.92
CA ALA A 690 -20.18 -7.37 11.96
C ALA A 690 -20.21 -7.95 13.39
N ILE A 691 -19.17 -7.68 14.19
CA ILE A 691 -19.10 -8.08 15.60
C ILE A 691 -20.20 -7.40 16.42
N HIS A 692 -20.49 -6.12 16.18
CA HIS A 692 -21.54 -5.39 16.88
C HIS A 692 -22.94 -5.88 16.50
N ASP A 693 -23.16 -6.27 15.24
CA ASP A 693 -24.42 -6.86 14.79
C ASP A 693 -24.66 -8.26 15.38
N ALA A 694 -23.59 -9.04 15.57
CA ALA A 694 -23.64 -10.38 16.16
C ALA A 694 -23.49 -10.41 17.70
N GLY A 695 -23.20 -9.26 18.32
CA GLY A 695 -22.81 -9.17 19.74
C GLY A 695 -23.52 -8.04 20.50
N ASP A 696 -22.87 -7.53 21.54
CA ASP A 696 -23.31 -6.33 22.25
C ASP A 696 -22.72 -5.07 21.59
N PRO A 697 -23.54 -4.21 20.96
CA PRO A 697 -23.06 -3.01 20.25
C PRO A 697 -22.46 -1.95 21.18
N PHE A 698 -22.64 -2.07 22.49
CA PHE A 698 -22.09 -1.13 23.47
C PHE A 698 -20.71 -1.53 24.00
N VAL A 699 -20.20 -2.72 23.67
CA VAL A 699 -18.83 -3.12 24.00
C VAL A 699 -17.86 -2.43 23.05
N PRO A 700 -16.91 -1.61 23.56
CA PRO A 700 -15.89 -1.01 22.71
C PRO A 700 -14.99 -2.11 22.13
N VAL A 701 -14.93 -2.20 20.80
CA VAL A 701 -14.04 -3.13 20.09
C VAL A 701 -12.98 -2.32 19.37
N ARG A 702 -11.73 -2.76 19.45
CA ARG A 702 -10.60 -2.20 18.70
C ARG A 702 -9.89 -3.32 17.97
N VAL A 703 -9.58 -3.12 16.71
CA VAL A 703 -8.87 -4.09 15.87
C VAL A 703 -7.55 -3.47 15.43
N ALA A 704 -6.47 -4.24 15.50
CA ALA A 704 -5.17 -3.85 15.01
C ALA A 704 -4.47 -5.02 14.31
N SER A 705 -3.73 -4.71 13.25
CA SER A 705 -2.82 -5.69 12.65
C SER A 705 -1.73 -6.11 13.64
N TYR A 706 -1.35 -7.38 13.58
CA TYR A 706 -0.25 -7.93 14.34
C TYR A 706 1.09 -7.25 14.03
N LYS A 707 2.07 -7.49 14.90
CA LYS A 707 3.45 -7.08 14.69
C LYS A 707 4.26 -8.26 14.17
N GLU A 708 4.82 -8.13 12.98
CA GLU A 708 5.77 -9.12 12.49
C GLU A 708 7.07 -9.05 13.29
N ALA A 709 7.54 -10.20 13.75
CA ALA A 709 8.85 -10.37 14.37
C ALA A 709 9.58 -11.52 13.69
N LEU A 710 10.83 -11.28 13.28
CA LEU A 710 11.65 -12.30 12.61
C LEU A 710 12.74 -12.83 13.54
N PHE A 711 13.13 -14.09 13.36
CA PHE A 711 14.30 -14.68 14.01
C PHE A 711 15.21 -15.45 13.05
N LYS A 712 16.45 -15.65 13.47
CA LYS A 712 17.52 -16.30 12.71
C LYS A 712 18.07 -17.50 13.46
N VAL A 713 18.45 -18.52 12.70
CA VAL A 713 19.09 -19.74 13.19
C VAL A 713 20.36 -20.00 12.40
N ALA A 714 21.43 -20.38 13.10
CA ALA A 714 22.65 -20.88 12.48
C ALA A 714 23.22 -22.05 13.28
N GLY A 715 23.82 -23.02 12.59
CA GLY A 715 24.40 -24.19 13.23
C GLY A 715 24.89 -25.21 12.22
N LYS A 716 25.07 -26.43 12.70
CA LYS A 716 25.63 -27.56 11.97
C LYS A 716 24.75 -28.79 12.12
N ILE A 717 24.71 -29.60 11.07
CA ILE A 717 24.07 -30.92 11.10
C ILE A 717 25.08 -32.00 10.71
N LYS A 718 25.04 -33.14 11.40
CA LYS A 718 25.76 -34.35 10.98
C LYS A 718 24.82 -35.17 10.11
N VAL A 719 25.21 -35.36 8.85
CA VAL A 719 24.45 -36.18 7.90
C VAL A 719 25.02 -37.60 7.90
N ASP A 720 24.13 -38.59 7.84
CA ASP A 720 24.48 -39.99 7.64
C ASP A 720 25.22 -40.15 6.29
N PRO A 721 26.41 -40.78 6.26
CA PRO A 721 27.18 -40.96 5.03
C PRO A 721 26.44 -41.65 3.88
N ASP A 722 25.39 -42.44 4.16
CA ASP A 722 24.60 -43.14 3.14
C ASP A 722 23.58 -42.21 2.45
N TYR A 723 23.34 -41.01 2.97
CA TYR A 723 22.43 -40.00 2.40
C TYR A 723 23.18 -38.93 1.59
N GLU A 724 22.54 -38.41 0.53
CA GLU A 724 23.06 -37.28 -0.23
C GLU A 724 22.93 -35.98 0.58
N THR A 725 24.08 -35.40 0.95
CA THR A 725 24.17 -34.25 1.87
C THR A 725 23.33 -33.04 1.45
N GLU A 726 23.34 -32.68 0.17
CA GLU A 726 22.58 -31.54 -0.35
C GLU A 726 21.07 -31.74 -0.20
N ARG A 727 20.57 -32.97 -0.36
CA ARG A 727 19.14 -33.28 -0.18
C ARG A 727 18.71 -33.18 1.28
N VAL A 728 19.53 -33.68 2.21
CA VAL A 728 19.24 -33.60 3.64
C VAL A 728 19.24 -32.15 4.12
N LEU A 729 20.21 -31.34 3.66
CA LEU A 729 20.24 -29.90 3.94
C LEU A 729 19.01 -29.18 3.37
N SER A 730 18.63 -29.46 2.12
CA SER A 730 17.42 -28.88 1.53
C SER A 730 16.17 -29.24 2.33
N ALA A 731 15.99 -30.53 2.67
CA ALA A 731 14.87 -30.99 3.48
C ALA A 731 14.83 -30.33 4.86
N ALA A 732 15.98 -30.08 5.48
CA ALA A 732 16.08 -29.34 6.74
C ALA A 732 15.68 -27.87 6.63
N LEU A 733 16.11 -27.20 5.56
CA LEU A 733 15.71 -25.82 5.30
C LEU A 733 14.21 -25.72 5.02
N ASP A 734 13.67 -26.65 4.24
CA ASP A 734 12.25 -26.68 3.89
C ASP A 734 11.39 -26.98 5.13
N ALA A 735 11.78 -27.94 5.96
CA ALA A 735 11.09 -28.24 7.23
C ALA A 735 11.11 -27.04 8.20
N LEU A 736 12.23 -26.32 8.31
CA LEU A 736 12.32 -25.10 9.12
C LEU A 736 11.38 -24.01 8.58
N ARG A 737 11.42 -23.76 7.26
CA ARG A 737 10.57 -22.76 6.61
C ARG A 737 9.10 -23.08 6.79
N GLU A 738 8.72 -24.34 6.67
CA GLU A 738 7.35 -24.80 6.84
C GLU A 738 6.90 -24.66 8.30
N GLN A 739 7.63 -25.24 9.27
CA GLN A 739 7.24 -25.25 10.68
C GLN A 739 7.18 -23.85 11.30
N PHE A 740 8.07 -22.94 10.88
CA PHE A 740 8.15 -21.58 11.39
C PHE A 740 7.56 -20.53 10.42
N SER A 741 6.69 -20.97 9.51
CA SER A 741 5.91 -20.12 8.61
C SER A 741 4.76 -19.40 9.32
N PHE A 742 4.17 -18.41 8.64
CA PHE A 742 2.91 -17.79 9.08
C PHE A 742 1.82 -18.85 9.33
N ALA A 743 1.67 -19.85 8.47
CA ALA A 743 0.61 -20.86 8.58
C ALA A 743 0.68 -21.61 9.92
N ASN A 744 1.87 -22.10 10.29
CA ASN A 744 2.06 -23.00 11.43
C ASN A 744 2.33 -22.31 12.77
N ARG A 745 2.60 -20.99 12.77
CA ARG A 745 2.88 -20.21 14.00
C ARG A 745 1.62 -19.52 14.53
N GLN A 746 1.52 -19.34 15.85
CA GLN A 746 0.41 -18.62 16.50
C GLN A 746 0.89 -17.32 17.17
N PHE A 747 -0.02 -16.36 17.36
CA PHE A 747 0.29 -15.10 18.04
C PHE A 747 0.82 -15.33 19.45
N GLY A 748 1.88 -14.63 19.82
CA GLY A 748 2.54 -14.78 21.13
C GLY A 748 3.23 -16.13 21.34
N GLN A 749 3.32 -17.00 20.33
CA GLN A 749 4.02 -18.27 20.44
C GLN A 749 5.54 -18.03 20.52
N PRO A 750 6.22 -18.47 21.58
CA PRO A 750 7.68 -18.36 21.69
C PRO A 750 8.39 -19.31 20.74
N VAL A 751 9.65 -19.05 20.43
CA VAL A 751 10.54 -20.02 19.77
C VAL A 751 11.52 -20.58 20.80
N VAL A 752 11.58 -21.90 20.95
CA VAL A 752 12.47 -22.57 21.93
C VAL A 752 13.52 -23.41 21.21
N LEU A 753 14.76 -23.32 21.67
CA LEU A 753 15.90 -24.01 21.06
C LEU A 753 15.68 -25.51 20.87
N SER A 754 15.07 -26.17 21.87
CA SER A 754 14.78 -27.61 21.83
C SER A 754 13.81 -27.99 20.71
N GLU A 755 12.88 -27.11 20.34
CA GLU A 755 11.90 -27.39 19.28
C GLU A 755 12.58 -27.38 17.90
N VAL A 756 13.52 -26.44 17.69
CA VAL A 756 14.32 -26.35 16.46
C VAL A 756 15.20 -27.59 16.31
N ILE A 757 15.85 -28.02 17.41
CA ILE A 757 16.67 -29.23 17.42
C ILE A 757 15.82 -30.47 17.16
N ALA A 758 14.67 -30.61 17.82
CA ALA A 758 13.79 -31.76 17.64
C ALA A 758 13.24 -31.87 16.22
N LEU A 759 12.89 -30.73 15.60
CA LEU A 759 12.48 -30.67 14.20
C LEU A 759 13.61 -31.12 13.27
N LEU A 760 14.82 -30.59 13.45
CA LEU A 760 15.96 -30.96 12.61
C LEU A 760 16.36 -32.43 12.78
N GLN A 761 16.27 -32.97 14.01
CA GLN A 761 16.57 -34.38 14.29
C GLN A 761 15.53 -35.37 13.74
N SER A 762 14.29 -34.94 13.44
CA SER A 762 13.26 -35.83 12.90
C SER A 762 13.45 -36.14 11.41
N ILE A 763 14.34 -35.40 10.74
CA ILE A 763 14.60 -35.52 9.32
C ILE A 763 15.44 -36.76 9.04
N ALA A 764 14.96 -37.59 8.10
CA ALA A 764 15.68 -38.77 7.66
C ALA A 764 17.09 -38.41 7.15
N GLY A 765 18.10 -39.09 7.69
CA GLY A 765 19.51 -38.84 7.36
C GLY A 765 20.22 -37.85 8.29
N VAL A 766 19.55 -37.19 9.23
CA VAL A 766 20.20 -36.37 10.26
C VAL A 766 20.59 -37.24 11.45
N VAL A 767 21.88 -37.29 11.76
CA VAL A 767 22.46 -38.07 12.89
C VAL A 767 22.61 -37.20 14.15
N ALA A 768 22.96 -35.92 13.98
CA ALA A 768 23.13 -34.97 15.07
C ALA A 768 22.91 -33.52 14.60
N VAL A 769 22.59 -32.64 15.55
CA VAL A 769 22.35 -31.21 15.33
C VAL A 769 23.08 -30.43 16.42
N ASP A 770 23.82 -29.39 16.03
CA ASP A 770 24.48 -28.44 16.94
C ASP A 770 24.15 -27.02 16.48
N LEU A 771 23.49 -26.22 17.33
CA LEU A 771 23.06 -24.88 16.96
C LEU A 771 23.98 -23.84 17.61
N ASP A 772 24.62 -23.03 16.78
CA ASP A 772 25.53 -21.96 17.21
C ASP A 772 24.76 -20.66 17.57
N LYS A 773 23.61 -20.42 16.92
CA LYS A 773 22.85 -19.17 17.05
C LYS A 773 21.34 -19.41 16.97
N LEU A 774 20.60 -18.73 17.84
CA LEU A 774 19.14 -18.58 17.81
C LEU A 774 18.82 -17.19 18.40
N TYR A 775 18.43 -16.23 17.56
CA TYR A 775 18.23 -14.84 17.98
C TYR A 775 17.22 -14.08 17.11
N ARG A 776 16.57 -13.04 17.65
CA ARG A 776 15.65 -12.18 16.91
C ARG A 776 16.41 -11.29 15.91
N THR A 777 15.85 -11.09 14.72
CA THR A 777 16.39 -10.15 13.72
C THR A 777 16.44 -8.74 14.31
N GLY A 778 17.57 -8.05 14.16
CA GLY A 778 17.83 -6.75 14.78
C GLY A 778 18.42 -6.81 16.20
N SER A 779 18.49 -7.99 16.82
CA SER A 779 19.21 -8.22 18.07
C SER A 779 20.64 -8.72 17.83
N ALA A 780 21.49 -8.68 18.86
CA ALA A 780 22.84 -9.23 18.79
C ALA A 780 22.79 -10.74 18.51
N ALA A 781 23.65 -11.22 17.61
CA ALA A 781 23.74 -12.63 17.28
C ALA A 781 24.30 -13.44 18.47
N LYS A 782 23.47 -14.31 19.04
CA LYS A 782 23.83 -15.24 20.11
C LYS A 782 22.94 -16.47 20.08
N LEU A 783 23.31 -17.50 20.84
CA LEU A 783 22.45 -18.63 21.12
C LEU A 783 21.55 -18.31 22.31
N GLU A 784 20.28 -18.10 22.06
CA GLU A 784 19.27 -18.01 23.12
C GLU A 784 18.58 -19.37 23.29
N ALA A 785 18.24 -19.73 24.53
CA ALA A 785 17.45 -20.92 24.79
C ALA A 785 15.97 -20.74 24.36
N ARG A 786 15.49 -19.49 24.38
CA ARG A 786 14.10 -19.13 24.12
C ARG A 786 14.00 -17.69 23.63
N LEU A 787 13.19 -17.48 22.60
CA LEU A 787 12.81 -16.18 22.07
C LEU A 787 11.33 -15.94 22.38
N GLU A 788 11.02 -14.88 23.11
CA GLU A 788 9.63 -14.51 23.40
C GLU A 788 9.02 -13.72 22.24
N ALA A 789 7.72 -13.91 22.04
CA ALA A 789 6.86 -13.10 21.20
C ALA A 789 5.92 -12.29 22.10
N ASP A 790 5.85 -10.98 21.90
CA ASP A 790 5.04 -10.11 22.75
C ASP A 790 3.53 -10.39 22.59
N LEU A 791 2.80 -10.27 23.70
CA LEU A 791 1.34 -10.30 23.74
C LEU A 791 0.79 -8.94 24.20
N PRO A 792 -0.45 -8.58 23.82
CA PRO A 792 -1.07 -7.36 24.30
C PRO A 792 -1.23 -7.39 25.83
N ASN A 793 -0.64 -6.42 26.52
CA ASN A 793 -0.83 -6.25 27.96
C ASN A 793 -2.23 -5.70 28.23
N GLY A 794 -3.12 -6.51 28.82
CA GLY A 794 -4.47 -6.06 29.18
C GLY A 794 -4.45 -4.86 30.13
N GLY A 795 -5.32 -3.88 29.91
CA GLY A 795 -5.37 -2.64 30.71
C GLY A 795 -5.52 -1.39 29.84
N ASP A 796 -4.51 -0.51 29.85
CA ASP A 796 -4.57 0.85 29.27
C ASP A 796 -4.55 0.85 27.72
N PRO A 797 -5.56 1.44 27.05
CA PRO A 797 -5.67 1.37 25.60
C PRO A 797 -4.62 2.17 24.84
N ALA A 798 -3.90 3.09 25.49
CA ALA A 798 -2.79 3.82 24.89
C ALA A 798 -1.49 3.00 24.88
N SER A 799 -1.42 1.91 25.66
CA SER A 799 -0.24 1.05 25.83
C SER A 799 -0.36 -0.33 25.18
N LEU A 800 -1.53 -0.63 24.58
CA LEU A 800 -1.78 -1.91 23.91
C LEU A 800 -0.93 -2.02 22.63
N GLY A 801 0.16 -2.77 22.71
CA GLY A 801 0.79 -3.32 21.52
C GLY A 801 -0.05 -4.48 20.97
N ALA A 802 -0.23 -4.52 19.65
CA ALA A 802 -0.70 -5.74 18.99
C ALA A 802 0.26 -6.91 19.28
N ALA A 803 -0.28 -8.13 19.29
CA ALA A 803 0.51 -9.34 19.49
C ALA A 803 1.57 -9.48 18.39
N GLU A 804 2.71 -10.04 18.77
CA GLU A 804 3.74 -10.43 17.80
C GLU A 804 3.48 -11.82 17.25
N LEU A 805 3.80 -12.00 15.97
CA LEU A 805 3.98 -13.32 15.38
C LEU A 805 5.46 -13.50 15.06
N LEU A 806 6.09 -14.46 15.75
CA LEU A 806 7.51 -14.75 15.58
C LEU A 806 7.69 -15.83 14.50
N THR A 807 8.16 -15.41 13.33
CA THR A 807 8.42 -16.25 12.14
C THR A 807 9.90 -16.22 11.76
N LEU A 808 10.30 -17.20 10.96
CA LEU A 808 11.68 -17.38 10.55
C LEU A 808 12.06 -16.41 9.41
N ASP A 809 13.22 -15.76 9.53
CA ASP A 809 13.71 -14.78 8.55
C ASP A 809 14.03 -15.46 7.20
N PRO A 810 13.42 -15.02 6.07
CA PRO A 810 13.61 -15.65 4.76
C PRO A 810 15.07 -15.64 4.25
N ALA A 811 15.87 -14.65 4.66
CA ALA A 811 17.19 -14.37 4.10
C ALA A 811 18.36 -14.87 4.96
N ALA A 812 18.11 -15.58 6.06
CA ALA A 812 19.15 -15.86 7.05
C ALA A 812 19.16 -17.31 7.56
N PHE A 813 19.70 -18.19 6.72
CA PHE A 813 20.00 -19.58 7.06
C PHE A 813 21.48 -19.89 6.86
N GLU A 814 22.14 -20.34 7.92
CA GLU A 814 23.51 -20.88 7.85
C GLU A 814 23.50 -22.25 8.54
N LEU A 815 23.16 -23.31 7.78
CA LEU A 815 23.35 -24.69 8.19
C LEU A 815 24.57 -25.26 7.48
N GLU A 816 25.60 -25.60 8.23
CA GLU A 816 26.81 -26.24 7.72
C GLU A 816 26.81 -27.75 8.04
N VAL A 817 27.62 -28.51 7.32
CA VAL A 817 27.79 -29.94 7.57
C VAL A 817 28.90 -30.13 8.60
N MET A 818 28.63 -30.91 9.63
CA MET A 818 29.67 -31.32 10.57
C MET A 818 30.69 -32.23 9.88
N PRO A 819 32.00 -32.03 10.14
CA PRO A 819 33.05 -32.89 9.61
C PRO A 819 32.85 -34.35 10.01
#